data_AF-A0A162JZM1-F1
#
_entry.id   AF-A0A162JZM1-F1
#
_cell.length_a   1.000
_cell.length_b   1.000
_cell.length_c   1.000
_cell.angle_alpha   90.00
_cell.angle_beta   90.00
_cell.angle_gamma   90.00
#
_symmetry.space_group_name_H-M   'P 1'
#
loop_
_entity.id
_entity.type
_entity.pdbx_description
1 polymer ?
#
loop_
_entity_poly.entity_id
_entity_poly.type
_entity_poly.pdbx_seq_one_letter_code
_entity_poly.pdbx_strand_id
1 'polypeptide(L)'
;MTSSFAVPCPPFRITLSQWDRVFPHWGKIFPPKDAVRVYCFAVAPDVDKQAIVNQLHLALQSTVHKIPFLGGALVLPSAKDKPWDVRLVSDGAARLDVQDLSDRQSFAELAKFKFAQHMFPQDIFPPVNDDLLPGSHVSLCRIQATWIDGGLLLVTSVNHTVADGRGVTEIVKIFADAFCKAQLGEISAAPATNQEEYVSDRTQSLAGSGTPGSVDAHAAWTSAPAITTTKQAKVQFCSRVYRIDPDALVALKNAATCTPASAASRLSTNDAISAFIWRSVLLARHRAGLVSANELSHIAQPIDYRAKVGLDGAYHGNVMYMTQGSLPFSELSHPRTGIVTAAQVIRAQVQSASADKFRDMLAHAEYVENRADWRLRIVDDILTSGLIVTSHFRFPLYDIDFGPAVEGGRAKAFRFPARESMIGTAVIFPRLPDSSCEFMVTEQLSTMNLLAADDMFCQFTGVEHSPLPTTPPMSQSFPPTPALSDMDSKPGQSVDSELSPPSAPRTHGFGLLGEAGEACNPEQLHISDLPALHTGTIRVITLNRPRAKNAFTVQMMHQLYRELDRIHTEWARGVTGTRVLILASALDDVFCTGADLKQRLVMNDAQVDEFLGAMRKTLAHLEALPIPAVAAVAGAALGGGLELALCCHLRVFSSSAVVGLPETRLGVIPGAGGTYRLPRVVGLGHARDLILTGRRVGATEALAMGLCDRVVDHDDGDVALGIGGGGTSAASPRQATLQAAIELAREVSAGAPLAIQAAMTVLSCASSTMESTAYASLLHTADRMEGLISFREKRPARFVGK
;
A
#
# COMPACT_ATOMS: atom_id res chain seq x y z
N MET A 1 -2.16 5.13 -23.59
CA MET A 1 -3.23 4.41 -24.30
C MET A 1 -3.38 5.04 -25.67
N THR A 2 -3.14 4.29 -26.76
CA THR A 2 -3.13 4.82 -28.14
C THR A 2 -4.43 4.52 -28.89
N SER A 3 -5.13 3.43 -28.55
CA SER A 3 -6.49 3.14 -29.04
C SER A 3 -7.24 2.16 -28.13
N SER A 4 -8.57 2.11 -28.24
CA SER A 4 -9.45 1.19 -27.50
C SER A 4 -10.62 0.77 -28.39
N PHE A 5 -10.90 -0.53 -28.46
CA PHE A 5 -11.95 -1.12 -29.27
C PHE A 5 -12.96 -1.83 -28.37
N ALA A 6 -14.23 -1.43 -28.45
CA ALA A 6 -15.31 -2.06 -27.72
C ALA A 6 -15.94 -3.18 -28.55
N VAL A 7 -16.14 -4.34 -27.92
CA VAL A 7 -16.87 -5.48 -28.49
C VAL A 7 -18.24 -5.54 -27.79
N PRO A 8 -19.34 -5.26 -28.52
CA PRO A 8 -20.67 -5.22 -27.93
C PRO A 8 -21.12 -6.60 -27.48
N CYS A 9 -22.00 -6.61 -26.48
CA CYS A 9 -22.51 -7.83 -25.90
C CYS A 9 -23.64 -8.46 -26.75
N PRO A 10 -23.53 -9.74 -27.15
CA PRO A 10 -24.69 -10.50 -27.61
C PRO A 10 -25.70 -10.71 -26.46
N PRO A 11 -27.00 -10.96 -26.75
CA PRO A 11 -27.98 -11.23 -25.72
C PRO A 11 -27.61 -12.44 -24.86
N PHE A 12 -27.69 -12.27 -23.54
CA PHE A 12 -27.51 -13.38 -22.59
C PHE A 12 -28.39 -13.23 -21.36
N ARG A 13 -28.72 -14.37 -20.77
CA ARG A 13 -29.34 -14.51 -19.46
C ARG A 13 -28.56 -15.52 -18.65
N ILE A 14 -27.90 -15.04 -17.61
CA ILE A 14 -27.12 -15.87 -16.71
C ILE A 14 -27.59 -15.69 -15.28
N THR A 15 -27.95 -16.80 -14.64
CA THR A 15 -28.21 -16.83 -13.22
C THR A 15 -26.92 -17.24 -12.53
N LEU A 16 -26.29 -16.31 -11.83
CA LEU A 16 -25.09 -16.59 -11.02
C LEU A 16 -25.42 -17.59 -9.91
N SER A 17 -24.51 -18.54 -9.66
CA SER A 17 -24.64 -19.43 -8.51
C SER A 17 -24.47 -18.64 -7.22
N GLN A 18 -24.93 -19.19 -6.11
CA GLN A 18 -24.66 -18.56 -4.82
C GLN A 18 -23.16 -18.46 -4.53
N TRP A 19 -22.36 -19.39 -5.06
CA TRP A 19 -20.91 -19.39 -4.92
C TRP A 19 -20.21 -18.28 -5.69
N ASP A 20 -20.65 -18.00 -6.92
CA ASP A 20 -20.13 -16.87 -7.72
C ASP A 20 -20.26 -15.55 -6.95
N ARG A 21 -21.34 -15.40 -6.18
CA ARG A 21 -21.65 -14.23 -5.35
C ARG A 21 -20.91 -14.20 -4.01
N VAL A 22 -20.07 -15.18 -3.66
CA VAL A 22 -19.27 -15.19 -2.41
C VAL A 22 -17.96 -14.40 -2.61
N PHE A 23 -17.37 -14.47 -3.79
CA PHE A 23 -16.07 -13.87 -4.10
C PHE A 23 -16.00 -12.33 -3.97
N PRO A 24 -17.07 -11.56 -4.28
CA PRO A 24 -17.10 -10.12 -4.04
C PRO A 24 -17.08 -9.72 -2.54
N HIS A 25 -17.13 -10.70 -1.60
CA HIS A 25 -17.29 -10.45 -0.16
C HIS A 25 -16.35 -11.25 0.73
N TRP A 26 -15.14 -11.61 0.29
CA TRP A 26 -14.12 -12.21 1.16
C TRP A 26 -13.61 -11.23 2.26
N GLY A 27 -14.51 -10.65 3.05
CA GLY A 27 -14.30 -9.46 3.86
C GLY A 27 -14.50 -8.19 3.04
N LYS A 28 -14.69 -7.04 3.70
CA LYS A 28 -14.70 -5.68 3.08
C LYS A 28 -13.37 -5.31 2.36
N ILE A 29 -12.54 -6.29 2.04
CA ILE A 29 -11.16 -6.23 1.56
C ILE A 29 -11.08 -6.54 0.05
N PHE A 30 -12.09 -7.22 -0.52
CA PHE A 30 -12.10 -7.63 -1.93
C PHE A 30 -13.24 -6.92 -2.68
N PRO A 31 -13.04 -5.72 -3.26
CA PRO A 31 -13.91 -5.27 -4.35
C PRO A 31 -13.91 -6.36 -5.45
N PRO A 32 -14.92 -6.41 -6.35
CA PRO A 32 -14.90 -7.36 -7.46
C PRO A 32 -13.63 -7.14 -8.29
N LYS A 33 -12.64 -7.99 -8.06
CA LYS A 33 -11.32 -7.95 -8.70
C LYS A 33 -11.35 -8.75 -10.00
N ASP A 34 -10.48 -8.37 -10.91
CA ASP A 34 -10.23 -9.16 -12.10
C ASP A 34 -9.10 -10.15 -11.86
N ALA A 35 -9.19 -11.32 -12.49
CA ALA A 35 -8.08 -12.24 -12.64
C ALA A 35 -7.18 -11.76 -13.77
N VAL A 36 -6.14 -10.98 -13.42
CA VAL A 36 -5.21 -10.39 -14.38
C VAL A 36 -4.01 -11.30 -14.64
N ARG A 37 -3.65 -11.48 -15.91
CA ARG A 37 -2.51 -12.28 -16.37
C ARG A 37 -1.77 -11.57 -17.48
N VAL A 38 -0.44 -11.67 -17.49
CA VAL A 38 0.42 -11.06 -18.51
C VAL A 38 1.16 -12.17 -19.27
N TYR A 39 0.91 -12.26 -20.57
CA TYR A 39 1.64 -13.12 -21.50
C TYR A 39 2.66 -12.27 -22.25
N CYS A 40 3.94 -12.64 -22.18
CA CYS A 40 5.03 -11.93 -22.83
C CYS A 40 5.44 -12.69 -24.09
N PHE A 41 5.31 -12.07 -25.25
CA PHE A 41 5.64 -12.65 -26.54
C PHE A 41 6.82 -11.93 -27.19
N ALA A 42 7.75 -12.70 -27.74
CA ALA A 42 8.71 -12.20 -28.70
C ALA A 42 8.03 -12.06 -30.06
N VAL A 43 8.32 -11.00 -30.78
CA VAL A 43 7.69 -10.68 -32.07
C VAL A 43 8.76 -10.25 -33.06
N ALA A 44 8.61 -10.62 -34.33
CA ALA A 44 9.57 -10.24 -35.36
C ALA A 44 9.63 -8.71 -35.57
N PRO A 45 10.77 -8.13 -35.99
CA PRO A 45 10.91 -6.67 -36.14
C PRO A 45 9.99 -6.07 -37.22
N ASP A 46 9.63 -6.86 -38.24
CA ASP A 46 8.91 -6.46 -39.44
C ASP A 46 7.42 -6.85 -39.41
N VAL A 47 6.87 -7.23 -38.26
CA VAL A 47 5.44 -7.57 -38.19
C VAL A 47 4.56 -6.37 -38.50
N ASP A 48 3.45 -6.65 -39.18
CA ASP A 48 2.36 -5.70 -39.30
C ASP A 48 1.59 -5.62 -37.98
N LYS A 49 1.99 -4.67 -37.12
CA LYS A 49 1.34 -4.39 -35.84
C LYS A 49 -0.17 -4.13 -36.01
N GLN A 50 -0.58 -3.46 -37.09
CA GLN A 50 -1.98 -3.12 -37.32
C GLN A 50 -2.80 -4.34 -37.73
N ALA A 51 -2.24 -5.22 -38.57
CA ALA A 51 -2.87 -6.50 -38.89
C ALA A 51 -3.07 -7.35 -37.63
N ILE A 52 -2.07 -7.41 -36.75
CA ILE A 52 -2.16 -8.14 -35.47
C ILE A 52 -3.25 -7.55 -34.58
N VAL A 53 -3.34 -6.22 -34.46
CA VAL A 53 -4.41 -5.56 -33.70
C VAL A 53 -5.79 -5.92 -34.26
N ASN A 54 -5.96 -5.92 -35.58
CA ASN A 54 -7.22 -6.30 -36.22
C ASN A 54 -7.58 -7.78 -35.93
N GLN A 55 -6.59 -8.68 -35.98
CA GLN A 55 -6.75 -10.09 -35.66
C GLN A 55 -7.08 -10.33 -34.18
N LEU A 56 -6.45 -9.59 -33.26
CA LEU A 56 -6.79 -9.63 -31.83
C LEU A 56 -8.23 -9.14 -31.59
N HIS A 57 -8.66 -8.10 -32.30
CA HIS A 57 -10.02 -7.60 -32.20
C HIS A 57 -11.04 -8.63 -32.71
N LEU A 58 -10.78 -9.26 -33.86
CA LEU A 58 -11.59 -10.38 -34.39
C LEU A 58 -11.64 -11.55 -33.40
N ALA A 59 -10.50 -11.91 -32.80
CA ALA A 59 -10.43 -12.96 -31.80
C ALA A 59 -11.30 -12.66 -30.58
N LEU A 60 -11.28 -11.41 -30.08
CA LEU A 60 -12.13 -10.98 -28.97
C LEU A 60 -13.61 -11.02 -29.36
N GLN A 61 -13.97 -10.57 -30.57
CA GLN A 61 -15.34 -10.66 -31.10
C GLN A 61 -15.83 -12.10 -31.17
N SER A 62 -15.03 -13.02 -31.72
CA SER A 62 -15.37 -14.45 -31.77
C SER A 62 -15.46 -15.09 -30.38
N THR A 63 -14.61 -14.66 -29.44
CA THR A 63 -14.64 -15.13 -28.06
C THR A 63 -15.91 -14.68 -27.34
N VAL A 64 -16.26 -13.40 -27.45
CA VAL A 64 -17.49 -12.83 -26.88
C VAL A 64 -18.71 -13.45 -27.55
N HIS A 65 -18.69 -13.71 -28.85
CA HIS A 65 -19.80 -14.41 -29.52
C HIS A 65 -20.01 -15.82 -28.95
N LYS A 66 -18.93 -16.56 -28.67
CA LYS A 66 -18.99 -17.91 -28.06
C LYS A 66 -19.33 -17.88 -26.57
N ILE A 67 -18.94 -16.81 -25.86
CA ILE A 67 -19.18 -16.62 -24.43
C ILE A 67 -19.78 -15.21 -24.21
N PRO A 68 -21.07 -15.01 -24.50
CA PRO A 68 -21.70 -13.69 -24.54
C PRO A 68 -21.55 -12.85 -23.28
N PHE A 69 -21.61 -13.46 -22.10
CA PHE A 69 -21.49 -12.72 -20.85
C PHE A 69 -20.16 -11.98 -20.69
N LEU A 70 -19.09 -12.32 -21.43
CA LEU A 70 -17.84 -11.55 -21.40
C LEU A 70 -18.02 -10.14 -21.95
N GLY A 71 -18.98 -9.93 -22.85
CA GLY A 71 -19.35 -8.61 -23.35
C GLY A 71 -20.21 -7.79 -22.40
N GLY A 72 -20.72 -8.39 -21.31
CA GLY A 72 -21.63 -7.72 -20.39
C GLY A 72 -20.94 -6.85 -19.34
N ALA A 73 -21.73 -6.44 -18.35
CA ALA A 73 -21.26 -5.73 -17.16
C ALA A 73 -21.79 -6.36 -15.87
N LEU A 74 -20.98 -6.28 -14.82
CA LEU A 74 -21.40 -6.50 -13.44
C LEU A 74 -21.97 -5.20 -12.88
N VAL A 75 -23.22 -5.22 -12.46
CA VAL A 75 -23.84 -4.09 -11.76
C VAL A 75 -23.56 -4.24 -10.28
N LEU A 76 -22.88 -3.25 -9.71
CA LEU A 76 -22.66 -3.20 -8.28
C LEU A 76 -23.96 -2.89 -7.54
N PRO A 77 -24.21 -3.49 -6.38
CA PRO A 77 -25.40 -3.21 -5.60
C PRO A 77 -25.46 -1.71 -5.24
N SER A 78 -26.67 -1.13 -5.29
CA SER A 78 -26.91 0.22 -4.79
C SER A 78 -26.93 0.24 -3.26
N ALA A 79 -26.98 1.43 -2.65
CA ALA A 79 -27.13 1.57 -1.19
C ALA A 79 -28.42 0.94 -0.62
N LYS A 80 -29.41 0.63 -1.48
CA LYS A 80 -30.68 -0.01 -1.10
C LYS A 80 -30.68 -1.52 -1.31
N ASP A 81 -29.74 -2.03 -2.11
CA ASP A 81 -29.63 -3.46 -2.40
C ASP A 81 -28.83 -4.15 -1.29
N LYS A 82 -29.00 -5.47 -1.20
CA LYS A 82 -28.11 -6.30 -0.39
C LYS A 82 -26.69 -6.16 -0.97
N PRO A 83 -25.63 -5.94 -0.16
CA PRO A 83 -24.26 -5.76 -0.65
C PRO A 83 -23.73 -6.87 -1.57
N TRP A 84 -24.34 -8.07 -1.51
CA TRP A 84 -24.00 -9.25 -2.30
C TRP A 84 -24.94 -9.57 -3.45
N ASP A 85 -25.93 -8.72 -3.69
CA ASP A 85 -26.83 -8.86 -4.82
C ASP A 85 -26.21 -8.25 -6.08
N VAL A 86 -25.14 -8.89 -6.55
CA VAL A 86 -24.51 -8.55 -7.83
C VAL A 86 -25.29 -9.16 -8.99
N ARG A 87 -25.49 -8.37 -10.04
CA ARG A 87 -26.25 -8.77 -11.23
C ARG A 87 -25.41 -8.59 -12.49
N LEU A 88 -25.66 -9.43 -13.47
CA LEU A 88 -25.04 -9.31 -14.79
C LEU A 88 -26.05 -8.75 -15.77
N VAL A 89 -25.64 -7.75 -16.52
CA VAL A 89 -26.46 -7.10 -17.56
C VAL A 89 -25.72 -7.13 -18.90
N SER A 90 -26.48 -7.15 -19.98
CA SER A 90 -25.96 -7.04 -21.35
C SER A 90 -25.53 -5.61 -21.71
N ASP A 91 -25.86 -4.63 -20.88
CA ASP A 91 -25.43 -3.23 -21.02
C ASP A 91 -23.96 -3.06 -20.58
N GLY A 92 -23.06 -3.51 -21.46
CA GLY A 92 -21.63 -3.48 -21.29
C GLY A 92 -20.89 -3.70 -22.61
N ALA A 93 -19.56 -3.77 -22.51
CA ALA A 93 -18.71 -4.22 -23.61
C ALA A 93 -17.45 -4.87 -23.06
N ALA A 94 -16.96 -5.89 -23.77
CA ALA A 94 -15.57 -6.32 -23.63
C ALA A 94 -14.67 -5.30 -24.35
N ARG A 95 -13.43 -5.12 -23.91
CA ARG A 95 -12.52 -4.14 -24.52
C ARG A 95 -11.20 -4.75 -24.94
N LEU A 96 -10.72 -4.32 -26.10
CA LEU A 96 -9.33 -4.44 -26.52
C LEU A 96 -8.66 -3.08 -26.45
N ASP A 97 -7.70 -2.93 -25.56
CA ASP A 97 -6.92 -1.71 -25.38
C ASP A 97 -5.55 -1.89 -26.02
N VAL A 98 -5.07 -0.89 -26.76
CA VAL A 98 -3.76 -0.94 -27.42
C VAL A 98 -2.88 0.19 -26.94
N GLN A 99 -1.64 -0.16 -26.67
CA GLN A 99 -0.59 0.76 -26.24
C GLN A 99 0.71 0.44 -26.99
N ASP A 100 1.51 1.47 -27.28
CA ASP A 100 2.87 1.30 -27.78
C ASP A 100 3.84 1.96 -26.79
N LEU A 101 4.79 1.18 -26.31
CA LEU A 101 5.88 1.55 -25.40
C LEU A 101 7.23 1.11 -25.98
N SER A 102 7.33 0.88 -27.31
CA SER A 102 8.56 0.42 -27.96
C SER A 102 9.74 1.38 -27.76
N ASP A 103 9.50 2.65 -27.43
CA ASP A 103 10.53 3.65 -27.11
C ASP A 103 11.05 3.58 -25.66
N ARG A 104 10.28 2.97 -24.75
CA ARG A 104 10.53 2.97 -23.29
C ARG A 104 10.85 1.60 -22.72
N GLN A 105 10.52 0.52 -23.41
CA GLN A 105 10.70 -0.84 -22.94
C GLN A 105 11.14 -1.76 -24.08
N SER A 106 12.14 -2.61 -23.82
CA SER A 106 12.57 -3.66 -24.75
C SER A 106 12.29 -5.06 -24.21
N PHE A 107 11.87 -5.96 -25.11
CA PHE A 107 11.69 -7.37 -24.81
C PHE A 107 13.02 -8.05 -24.47
N ALA A 108 14.09 -7.69 -25.19
CA ALA A 108 15.43 -8.24 -24.94
C ALA A 108 15.93 -7.86 -23.53
N GLU A 109 15.63 -6.64 -23.10
CA GLU A 109 15.94 -6.19 -21.74
C GLU A 109 15.12 -6.95 -20.69
N LEU A 110 13.80 -7.08 -20.88
CA LEU A 110 12.98 -7.91 -19.99
C LEU A 110 13.51 -9.34 -19.90
N ALA A 111 13.82 -9.96 -21.04
CA ALA A 111 14.36 -11.32 -21.09
C ALA A 111 15.71 -11.44 -20.37
N LYS A 112 16.61 -10.47 -20.54
CA LYS A 112 17.91 -10.40 -19.82
C LYS A 112 17.72 -10.45 -18.30
N PHE A 113 16.71 -9.76 -17.78
CA PHE A 113 16.36 -9.75 -16.37
C PHE A 113 15.28 -10.78 -15.99
N LYS A 114 15.10 -11.82 -16.82
CA LYS A 114 14.12 -12.91 -16.59
C LYS A 114 12.72 -12.39 -16.28
N PHE A 115 12.32 -11.30 -16.93
CA PHE A 115 11.03 -10.64 -16.74
C PHE A 115 10.78 -10.31 -15.27
N ALA A 116 11.78 -9.79 -14.56
CA ALA A 116 11.62 -9.43 -13.16
C ALA A 116 10.49 -8.41 -12.98
N GLN A 117 9.68 -8.59 -11.94
CA GLN A 117 8.44 -7.85 -11.76
C GLN A 117 8.60 -6.32 -11.75
N HIS A 118 9.73 -5.83 -11.22
CA HIS A 118 10.03 -4.39 -11.14
C HIS A 118 10.42 -3.75 -12.48
N MET A 119 10.72 -4.57 -13.50
CA MET A 119 11.07 -4.10 -14.83
C MET A 119 9.83 -3.69 -15.64
N PHE A 120 8.65 -4.15 -15.24
CA PHE A 120 7.41 -3.83 -15.94
C PHE A 120 6.96 -2.39 -15.61
N PRO A 121 6.76 -1.52 -16.62
CA PRO A 121 6.28 -0.15 -16.40
C PRO A 121 4.91 -0.14 -15.70
N GLN A 122 4.64 0.89 -14.88
CA GLN A 122 3.38 0.94 -14.12
C GLN A 122 2.15 1.11 -15.00
N ASP A 123 2.32 1.66 -16.20
CA ASP A 123 1.28 1.96 -17.19
C ASP A 123 0.93 0.79 -18.12
N ILE A 124 1.56 -0.40 -17.98
CA ILE A 124 1.19 -1.59 -18.76
C ILE A 124 -0.05 -2.32 -18.23
N PHE A 125 -0.45 -2.02 -17.00
CA PHE A 125 -1.60 -2.66 -16.38
C PHE A 125 -2.84 -1.80 -16.63
N PRO A 126 -4.00 -2.41 -16.91
CA PRO A 126 -5.25 -1.66 -16.99
C PRO A 126 -5.46 -0.87 -15.68
N PRO A 127 -6.07 0.33 -15.73
CA PRO A 127 -6.34 1.10 -14.54
C PRO A 127 -7.16 0.26 -13.55
N VAL A 128 -6.68 0.19 -12.32
CA VAL A 128 -7.37 -0.49 -11.21
C VAL A 128 -8.64 0.31 -10.91
N ASN A 129 -9.80 -0.36 -10.89
CA ASN A 129 -11.08 0.26 -10.56
C ASN A 129 -11.17 0.49 -9.05
N ASP A 130 -10.34 1.37 -8.49
CA ASP A 130 -10.26 1.63 -7.05
C ASP A 130 -11.43 2.52 -6.55
N ASP A 131 -12.12 3.26 -7.44
CA ASP A 131 -13.21 4.20 -7.13
C ASP A 131 -14.57 3.77 -7.73
N LEU A 132 -15.03 2.56 -7.44
CA LEU A 132 -16.32 2.09 -7.93
C LEU A 132 -17.48 2.58 -7.04
N LEU A 133 -18.34 3.45 -7.59
CA LEU A 133 -19.55 3.93 -6.90
C LEU A 133 -20.63 2.84 -6.87
N PRO A 134 -21.47 2.77 -5.81
CA PRO A 134 -22.65 1.90 -5.79
C PRO A 134 -23.53 2.09 -7.03
N GLY A 135 -23.98 0.99 -7.65
CA GLY A 135 -24.73 1.03 -8.91
C GLY A 135 -23.89 1.15 -10.19
N SER A 136 -22.56 1.28 -10.09
CA SER A 136 -21.71 1.35 -11.28
C SER A 136 -21.68 0.03 -12.05
N HIS A 137 -21.48 0.13 -13.36
CA HIS A 137 -21.27 -1.01 -14.25
C HIS A 137 -19.77 -1.30 -14.38
N VAL A 138 -19.37 -2.52 -14.05
CA VAL A 138 -17.98 -2.99 -14.17
C VAL A 138 -17.89 -3.93 -15.36
N SER A 139 -17.02 -3.62 -16.33
CA SER A 139 -16.78 -4.50 -17.48
C SER A 139 -16.22 -5.85 -17.01
N LEU A 140 -16.67 -6.93 -17.65
CA LEU A 140 -16.33 -8.30 -17.25
C LEU A 140 -15.06 -8.84 -17.91
N CYS A 141 -14.66 -8.27 -19.04
CA CYS A 141 -13.53 -8.74 -19.84
C CYS A 141 -12.80 -7.58 -20.51
N ARG A 142 -11.48 -7.52 -20.28
CA ARG A 142 -10.58 -6.59 -20.95
C ARG A 142 -9.32 -7.33 -21.39
N ILE A 143 -8.89 -7.05 -22.61
CA ILE A 143 -7.61 -7.47 -23.16
C ILE A 143 -6.82 -6.22 -23.47
N GLN A 144 -5.56 -6.16 -23.04
CA GLN A 144 -4.66 -5.08 -23.40
C GLN A 144 -3.46 -5.64 -24.16
N ALA A 145 -3.20 -5.08 -25.34
CA ALA A 145 -2.06 -5.37 -26.18
C ALA A 145 -1.06 -4.20 -26.09
N THR A 146 0.08 -4.42 -25.44
CA THR A 146 1.11 -3.40 -25.28
C THR A 146 2.35 -3.79 -26.09
N TRP A 147 2.63 -3.02 -27.14
CA TRP A 147 3.84 -3.18 -27.93
C TRP A 147 5.04 -2.67 -27.15
N ILE A 148 6.13 -3.43 -27.21
CA ILE A 148 7.45 -3.07 -26.71
C ILE A 148 8.47 -3.34 -27.83
N ASP A 149 9.70 -2.84 -27.70
CA ASP A 149 10.72 -3.12 -28.70
C ASP A 149 11.01 -4.63 -28.77
N GLY A 150 10.81 -5.23 -29.94
CA GLY A 150 10.94 -6.68 -30.17
C GLY A 150 9.89 -7.59 -29.51
N GLY A 151 8.76 -7.05 -29.02
CA GLY A 151 7.78 -7.89 -28.34
C GLY A 151 6.38 -7.32 -28.16
N LEU A 152 5.49 -8.18 -27.66
CA LEU A 152 4.09 -7.88 -27.34
C LEU A 152 3.77 -8.40 -25.92
N LEU A 153 3.29 -7.52 -25.06
CA LEU A 153 2.72 -7.87 -23.76
C LEU A 153 1.20 -7.93 -23.89
N LEU A 154 0.62 -9.13 -23.75
CA LEU A 154 -0.82 -9.33 -23.78
C LEU A 154 -1.34 -9.52 -22.36
N VAL A 155 -2.12 -8.57 -21.87
CA VAL A 155 -2.75 -8.62 -20.55
C VAL A 155 -4.19 -9.07 -20.70
N THR A 156 -4.59 -10.14 -20.02
CA THR A 156 -5.98 -10.60 -19.97
C THR A 156 -6.55 -10.32 -18.59
N SER A 157 -7.70 -9.65 -18.53
CA SER A 157 -8.43 -9.28 -17.32
C SER A 157 -9.85 -9.83 -17.42
N VAL A 158 -10.23 -10.75 -16.53
CA VAL A 158 -11.60 -11.31 -16.48
C VAL A 158 -12.10 -11.26 -15.06
N ASN A 159 -13.32 -10.75 -14.84
CA ASN A 159 -13.84 -10.55 -13.50
C ASN A 159 -14.02 -11.87 -12.73
N HIS A 160 -13.51 -11.93 -11.50
CA HIS A 160 -13.51 -13.16 -10.71
C HIS A 160 -14.92 -13.61 -10.29
N THR A 161 -15.92 -12.71 -10.35
CA THR A 161 -17.34 -13.06 -10.10
C THR A 161 -17.86 -14.03 -11.15
N VAL A 162 -17.38 -13.97 -12.39
CA VAL A 162 -17.91 -14.77 -13.50
C VAL A 162 -17.06 -15.98 -13.85
N ALA A 163 -15.79 -16.00 -13.45
CA ALA A 163 -14.89 -17.12 -13.68
C ALA A 163 -13.78 -17.22 -12.62
N ASP A 164 -13.48 -18.45 -12.19
CA ASP A 164 -12.29 -18.72 -11.39
C ASP A 164 -11.05 -18.90 -12.28
N GLY A 165 -9.88 -19.14 -11.68
CA GLY A 165 -8.62 -19.31 -12.42
C GLY A 165 -8.67 -20.42 -13.48
N ARG A 166 -9.46 -21.48 -13.28
CA ARG A 166 -9.62 -22.53 -14.30
C ARG A 166 -10.52 -22.04 -15.43
N GLY A 167 -11.64 -21.40 -15.11
CA GLY A 167 -12.54 -20.78 -16.09
C GLY A 167 -11.85 -19.75 -16.97
N VAL A 168 -11.05 -18.86 -16.38
CA VAL A 168 -10.24 -17.87 -17.12
C VAL A 168 -9.24 -18.54 -18.05
N THR A 169 -8.67 -19.68 -17.65
CA THR A 169 -7.75 -20.44 -18.52
C THR A 169 -8.45 -21.00 -19.76
N GLU A 170 -9.67 -21.52 -19.62
CA GLU A 170 -10.43 -22.01 -20.78
C GLU A 170 -10.88 -20.85 -21.69
N ILE A 171 -11.26 -19.69 -21.11
CA ILE A 171 -11.56 -18.47 -21.88
C ILE A 171 -10.34 -18.03 -22.71
N VAL A 172 -9.14 -18.00 -22.11
CA VAL A 172 -7.92 -17.62 -22.83
C VAL A 172 -7.58 -18.62 -23.94
N LYS A 173 -7.80 -19.92 -23.76
CA LYS A 173 -7.60 -20.91 -24.84
C LYS A 173 -8.54 -20.65 -26.02
N ILE A 174 -9.81 -20.32 -25.75
CA ILE A 174 -10.78 -19.98 -26.78
C ILE A 174 -10.35 -18.71 -27.53
N PHE A 175 -9.89 -17.70 -26.80
CA PHE A 175 -9.36 -16.48 -27.40
C PHE A 175 -8.13 -16.74 -28.27
N ALA A 176 -7.18 -17.54 -27.78
CA ALA A 176 -5.95 -17.86 -28.50
C ALA A 176 -6.22 -18.68 -29.78
N ASP A 177 -7.14 -19.65 -29.72
CA ASP A 177 -7.63 -20.39 -30.90
C ASP A 177 -8.27 -19.44 -31.93
N ALA A 178 -9.14 -18.54 -31.50
CA ALA A 178 -9.75 -17.55 -32.39
C ALA A 178 -8.70 -16.59 -32.99
N PHE A 179 -7.68 -16.22 -32.22
CA PHE A 179 -6.58 -15.37 -32.68
C PHE A 179 -5.72 -16.09 -33.73
N CYS A 180 -5.39 -17.36 -33.51
CA CYS A 180 -4.71 -18.19 -34.49
C CYS A 180 -5.52 -18.31 -35.80
N LYS A 181 -6.82 -18.60 -35.70
CA LYS A 181 -7.72 -18.68 -36.86
C LYS A 181 -7.86 -17.36 -37.62
N ALA A 182 -7.88 -16.23 -36.93
CA ALA A 182 -7.89 -14.91 -37.56
C ALA A 182 -6.60 -14.63 -38.34
N GLN A 183 -5.44 -15.08 -37.83
CA GLN A 183 -4.16 -14.97 -38.53
C GLN A 183 -4.09 -15.85 -39.78
N LEU A 184 -4.68 -17.04 -39.73
CA LEU A 184 -4.75 -17.98 -40.85
C LEU A 184 -5.83 -17.61 -41.89
N GLY A 185 -6.62 -16.55 -41.64
CA GLY A 185 -7.71 -16.11 -42.51
C GLY A 185 -8.96 -16.98 -42.43
N GLU A 186 -9.03 -17.93 -41.50
CA GLU A 186 -10.22 -18.76 -41.23
C GLU A 186 -11.36 -17.94 -40.61
N ILE A 187 -11.01 -16.86 -39.90
CA ILE A 187 -11.94 -15.84 -39.40
C ILE A 187 -11.58 -14.50 -40.04
N SER A 188 -12.37 -14.06 -41.01
CA SER A 188 -12.12 -12.83 -41.77
C SER A 188 -13.08 -11.69 -41.44
N ALA A 189 -14.13 -11.95 -40.66
CA ALA A 189 -15.11 -10.98 -40.22
C ALA A 189 -15.67 -11.34 -38.84
N ALA A 190 -16.24 -10.34 -38.16
CA ALA A 190 -16.99 -10.56 -36.93
C ALA A 190 -18.11 -11.57 -37.17
N PRO A 191 -18.35 -12.52 -36.24
CA PRO A 191 -19.52 -13.39 -36.32
C PRO A 191 -20.79 -12.56 -36.42
N ALA A 192 -21.76 -12.99 -37.23
CA ALA A 192 -23.08 -12.37 -37.25
C ALA A 192 -23.67 -12.37 -35.83
N THR A 193 -24.30 -11.28 -35.41
CA THR A 193 -24.89 -11.19 -34.06
C THR A 193 -25.88 -12.33 -33.86
N ASN A 194 -25.64 -13.17 -32.85
CA ASN A 194 -26.52 -14.29 -32.56
C ASN A 194 -27.89 -13.73 -32.13
N GLN A 195 -28.97 -14.17 -32.78
CA GLN A 195 -30.32 -13.78 -32.36
C GLN A 195 -30.81 -14.61 -31.16
N GLU A 196 -30.22 -15.79 -30.93
CA GLU A 196 -30.57 -16.64 -29.80
C GLU A 196 -29.88 -16.15 -28.52
N GLU A 197 -30.69 -15.98 -27.46
CA GLU A 197 -30.21 -15.58 -26.13
C GLU A 197 -29.36 -16.72 -25.52
N TYR A 198 -28.11 -16.43 -25.15
CA TYR A 198 -27.31 -17.39 -24.38
C TYR A 198 -27.91 -17.54 -22.97
N VAL A 199 -28.40 -18.73 -22.63
CA VAL A 199 -28.98 -19.01 -21.30
C VAL A 199 -28.06 -19.92 -20.50
N SER A 200 -27.70 -19.51 -19.29
CA SER A 200 -26.94 -20.33 -18.34
C SER A 200 -27.45 -20.14 -16.92
N ASP A 201 -28.10 -21.16 -16.37
CA ASP A 201 -28.52 -21.16 -14.96
C ASP A 201 -27.51 -21.95 -14.11
N ARG A 202 -26.57 -21.22 -13.50
CA ARG A 202 -25.53 -21.83 -12.67
C ARG A 202 -26.06 -22.37 -11.34
N THR A 203 -27.26 -21.99 -10.91
CA THR A 203 -27.86 -22.52 -9.68
C THR A 203 -28.34 -23.96 -9.86
N GLN A 204 -28.67 -24.37 -11.08
CA GLN A 204 -28.99 -25.77 -11.39
C GLN A 204 -27.73 -26.65 -11.50
N SER A 205 -26.62 -26.08 -11.98
CA SER A 205 -25.33 -26.78 -12.07
C SER A 205 -24.61 -26.89 -10.72
N LEU A 206 -24.82 -25.94 -9.82
CA LEU A 206 -24.23 -25.88 -8.48
C LEU A 206 -25.32 -25.59 -7.45
N ALA A 207 -25.83 -26.66 -6.85
CA ALA A 207 -26.81 -26.60 -5.76
C ALA A 207 -26.23 -27.19 -4.47
N GLY A 208 -26.66 -26.64 -3.34
CA GLY A 208 -26.35 -27.15 -2.01
C GLY A 208 -26.98 -28.52 -1.71
N SER A 209 -26.67 -29.05 -0.53
CA SER A 209 -27.24 -30.30 0.00
C SER A 209 -28.73 -30.20 0.38
N GLY A 210 -29.31 -29.00 0.38
CA GLY A 210 -30.71 -28.73 0.77
C GLY A 210 -30.95 -28.54 2.27
N THR A 211 -29.95 -28.80 3.12
CA THR A 211 -29.98 -28.47 4.56
C THR A 211 -28.70 -27.72 4.91
N PRO A 212 -28.75 -26.46 5.38
CA PRO A 212 -27.55 -25.69 5.65
C PRO A 212 -26.81 -26.24 6.88
N GLY A 213 -25.55 -26.65 6.69
CA GLY A 213 -24.62 -26.89 7.77
C GLY A 213 -24.12 -25.61 8.44
N SER A 214 -23.32 -25.79 9.50
CA SER A 214 -22.62 -24.69 10.17
C SER A 214 -21.37 -24.31 9.39
N VAL A 215 -21.19 -23.02 9.06
CA VAL A 215 -19.95 -22.53 8.43
C VAL A 215 -18.70 -22.84 9.25
N ASP A 216 -18.82 -22.86 10.59
CA ASP A 216 -17.70 -23.16 11.48
C ASP A 216 -17.32 -24.65 11.48
N ALA A 217 -18.13 -25.54 10.87
CA ALA A 217 -17.71 -26.90 10.54
C ALA A 217 -16.66 -26.96 9.42
N HIS A 218 -16.50 -25.86 8.67
CA HIS A 218 -15.49 -25.73 7.63
C HIS A 218 -14.28 -24.97 8.16
N ALA A 219 -13.15 -25.66 8.37
CA ALA A 219 -11.95 -25.12 9.02
C ALA A 219 -11.43 -23.78 8.45
N ALA A 220 -11.59 -23.54 7.15
CA ALA A 220 -11.13 -22.30 6.50
C ALA A 220 -12.05 -21.09 6.74
N TRP A 221 -13.25 -21.32 7.26
CA TRP A 221 -14.30 -20.31 7.38
C TRP A 221 -14.68 -20.08 8.83
N THR A 222 -15.25 -18.92 9.11
CA THR A 222 -15.79 -18.61 10.42
C THR A 222 -16.93 -17.62 10.37
N SER A 223 -17.89 -17.76 11.30
CA SER A 223 -18.93 -16.77 11.57
C SER A 223 -18.60 -15.79 12.70
N ALA A 224 -17.46 -15.96 13.37
CA ALA A 224 -17.06 -15.12 14.49
C ALA A 224 -16.88 -13.65 14.04
N PRO A 225 -17.15 -12.64 14.88
CA PRO A 225 -16.93 -11.23 14.53
C PRO A 225 -15.50 -10.95 14.03
N ALA A 226 -15.35 -10.00 13.09
CA ALA A 226 -14.04 -9.61 12.58
C ALA A 226 -13.21 -8.93 13.67
N ILE A 227 -12.01 -9.46 13.95
CA ILE A 227 -11.13 -8.92 14.99
C ILE A 227 -10.35 -7.70 14.49
N THR A 228 -10.03 -7.64 13.19
CA THR A 228 -9.20 -6.54 12.65
C THR A 228 -9.33 -6.36 11.14
N THR A 229 -10.17 -5.44 10.66
CA THR A 229 -10.19 -5.01 9.24
C THR A 229 -9.43 -3.71 8.98
N THR A 230 -9.12 -2.93 10.03
CA THR A 230 -8.52 -1.58 9.91
C THR A 230 -6.98 -1.56 9.78
N LYS A 231 -6.28 -2.70 9.96
CA LYS A 231 -4.80 -2.74 9.98
C LYS A 231 -4.13 -2.97 8.62
N GLN A 232 -4.82 -3.53 7.62
CA GLN A 232 -4.18 -3.91 6.34
C GLN A 232 -3.86 -2.72 5.42
N ALA A 233 -4.67 -1.65 5.46
CA ALA A 233 -4.52 -0.49 4.57
C ALA A 233 -3.26 0.39 4.84
N LYS A 234 -2.53 0.14 5.92
CA LYS A 234 -1.39 0.97 6.37
C LYS A 234 -0.02 0.27 6.31
N VAL A 235 0.04 -1.00 5.90
CA VAL A 235 1.28 -1.78 5.90
C VAL A 235 1.92 -1.73 4.52
N GLN A 236 3.17 -1.26 4.44
CA GLN A 236 3.94 -1.33 3.19
C GLN A 236 4.36 -2.77 2.90
N PHE A 237 4.17 -3.21 1.66
CA PHE A 237 4.56 -4.52 1.18
C PHE A 237 5.17 -4.44 -0.21
N CYS A 238 5.82 -5.53 -0.63
CA CYS A 238 6.36 -5.69 -1.97
C CYS A 238 6.13 -7.12 -2.44
N SER A 239 6.14 -7.32 -3.77
CA SER A 239 6.10 -8.64 -4.39
C SER A 239 7.45 -8.97 -5.02
N ARG A 240 7.97 -10.17 -4.77
CA ARG A 240 9.19 -10.69 -5.41
C ARG A 240 8.94 -12.06 -6.00
N VAL A 241 9.51 -12.31 -7.18
CA VAL A 241 9.46 -13.60 -7.87
C VAL A 241 10.76 -14.35 -7.58
N TYR A 242 10.61 -15.61 -7.23
CA TYR A 242 11.68 -16.56 -7.01
C TYR A 242 11.53 -17.74 -7.96
N ARG A 243 12.63 -18.43 -8.22
CA ARG A 243 12.69 -19.56 -9.14
C ARG A 243 13.28 -20.77 -8.43
N ILE A 244 12.75 -21.95 -8.72
CA ILE A 244 13.28 -23.25 -8.32
C ILE A 244 13.61 -24.00 -9.61
N ASP A 245 14.89 -24.27 -9.81
CA ASP A 245 15.37 -25.00 -10.99
C ASP A 245 14.92 -26.47 -10.96
N PRO A 246 14.92 -27.18 -12.11
CA PRO A 246 14.34 -28.52 -12.22
C PRO A 246 14.91 -29.53 -11.21
N ASP A 247 16.23 -29.55 -11.03
CA ASP A 247 16.90 -30.47 -10.10
C ASP A 247 16.58 -30.12 -8.65
N ALA A 248 16.59 -28.82 -8.31
CA ALA A 248 16.19 -28.32 -7.00
C ALA A 248 14.73 -28.67 -6.69
N LEU A 249 13.85 -28.68 -7.69
CA LEU A 249 12.45 -29.04 -7.52
C LEU A 249 12.25 -30.54 -7.21
N VAL A 250 13.06 -31.41 -7.85
CA VAL A 250 13.10 -32.84 -7.54
C VAL A 250 13.63 -33.05 -6.12
N ALA A 251 14.73 -32.39 -5.75
CA ALA A 251 15.31 -32.45 -4.42
C ALA A 251 14.33 -31.95 -3.34
N LEU A 252 13.62 -30.85 -3.62
CA LEU A 252 12.59 -30.29 -2.75
C LEU A 252 11.47 -31.29 -2.49
N LYS A 253 10.96 -31.94 -3.54
CA LYS A 253 9.93 -32.97 -3.40
C LYS A 253 10.42 -34.16 -2.57
N ASN A 254 11.66 -34.58 -2.78
CA ASN A 254 12.26 -35.66 -1.98
C ASN A 254 12.39 -35.25 -0.52
N ALA A 255 12.85 -34.02 -0.24
CA ALA A 255 12.96 -33.49 1.12
C ALA A 255 11.61 -33.39 1.85
N ALA A 256 10.53 -33.10 1.12
CA ALA A 256 9.18 -33.05 1.68
C ALA A 256 8.56 -34.45 1.90
N THR A 257 9.11 -35.51 1.30
CA THR A 257 8.49 -36.85 1.30
C THR A 257 8.96 -37.70 2.48
N CYS A 258 8.01 -38.16 3.33
CA CYS A 258 8.29 -39.17 4.34
C CYS A 258 8.67 -40.52 3.72
N THR A 259 9.66 -41.20 4.30
CA THR A 259 10.01 -42.58 3.93
C THR A 259 9.77 -43.53 5.12
N PRO A 260 9.10 -44.70 4.93
CA PRO A 260 8.50 -45.18 3.67
C PRO A 260 7.13 -44.53 3.39
N ALA A 261 6.90 -44.14 2.15
CA ALA A 261 5.64 -43.53 1.72
C ALA A 261 4.56 -44.61 1.49
N SER A 262 3.44 -44.54 2.21
CA SER A 262 2.20 -45.23 1.82
C SER A 262 1.56 -44.53 0.61
N ALA A 263 0.70 -45.24 -0.14
CA ALA A 263 -0.06 -44.62 -1.26
C ALA A 263 -0.89 -43.41 -0.81
N ALA A 264 -1.40 -43.43 0.44
CA ALA A 264 -2.11 -42.31 1.07
C ALA A 264 -1.18 -41.13 1.43
N SER A 265 0.13 -41.34 1.54
CA SER A 265 1.12 -40.29 1.84
C SER A 265 1.85 -39.73 0.60
N ARG A 266 1.45 -40.14 -0.62
CA ARG A 266 2.12 -39.71 -1.86
C ARG A 266 1.88 -38.22 -2.12
N LEU A 267 2.94 -37.43 -1.98
CA LEU A 267 2.91 -35.98 -2.18
C LEU A 267 3.03 -35.60 -3.67
N SER A 268 2.35 -34.53 -4.04
CA SER A 268 2.56 -33.86 -5.32
C SER A 268 3.72 -32.87 -5.23
N THR A 269 4.30 -32.51 -6.38
CA THR A 269 5.30 -31.43 -6.44
C THR A 269 4.72 -30.11 -5.93
N ASN A 270 3.43 -29.85 -6.19
CA ASN A 270 2.75 -28.65 -5.70
C ASN A 270 2.65 -28.61 -4.17
N ASP A 271 2.48 -29.76 -3.51
CA ASP A 271 2.44 -29.82 -2.04
C ASP A 271 3.80 -29.42 -1.48
N ALA A 272 4.88 -29.95 -2.07
CA ALA A 272 6.25 -29.66 -1.64
C ALA A 272 6.58 -28.17 -1.83
N ILE A 273 6.22 -27.57 -2.98
CA ILE A 273 6.39 -26.13 -3.21
C ILE A 273 5.58 -25.33 -2.18
N SER A 274 4.31 -25.68 -1.96
CA SER A 274 3.44 -24.95 -1.03
C SER A 274 3.94 -25.05 0.42
N ALA A 275 4.39 -26.23 0.86
CA ALA A 275 4.97 -26.47 2.17
C ALA A 275 6.27 -25.66 2.37
N PHE A 276 7.12 -25.63 1.35
CA PHE A 276 8.36 -24.86 1.34
C PHE A 276 8.11 -23.36 1.47
N ILE A 277 7.19 -22.82 0.68
CA ILE A 277 6.81 -21.39 0.76
C ILE A 277 6.23 -21.09 2.14
N TRP A 278 5.29 -21.92 2.63
CA TRP A 278 4.69 -21.75 3.95
C TRP A 278 5.73 -21.71 5.06
N ARG A 279 6.61 -22.70 5.13
CA ARG A 279 7.68 -22.75 6.12
C ARG A 279 8.58 -21.52 6.04
N SER A 280 9.09 -21.21 4.85
CA SER A 280 10.12 -20.18 4.67
C SER A 280 9.59 -18.78 4.97
N VAL A 281 8.37 -18.46 4.52
CA VAL A 281 7.74 -17.15 4.79
C VAL A 281 7.46 -16.98 6.28
N LEU A 282 6.90 -17.99 6.94
CA LEU A 282 6.59 -17.90 8.36
C LEU A 282 7.85 -17.83 9.22
N LEU A 283 8.92 -18.53 8.84
CA LEU A 283 10.23 -18.42 9.48
C LEU A 283 10.82 -17.00 9.34
N ALA A 284 10.69 -16.39 8.16
CA ALA A 284 11.09 -15.01 7.94
C ALA A 284 10.25 -14.02 8.77
N ARG A 285 8.94 -14.24 8.88
CA ARG A 285 8.05 -13.43 9.73
C ARG A 285 8.40 -13.54 11.21
N HIS A 286 8.73 -14.74 11.69
CA HIS A 286 9.19 -14.94 13.07
C HIS A 286 10.48 -14.15 13.34
N ARG A 287 11.46 -14.21 12.43
CA ARG A 287 12.69 -13.40 12.52
C ARG A 287 12.43 -11.90 12.48
N ALA A 288 11.38 -11.47 11.78
CA ALA A 288 10.92 -10.08 11.75
C ALA A 288 10.13 -9.68 13.02
N GLY A 289 9.90 -10.60 13.97
CA GLY A 289 9.12 -10.35 15.19
C GLY A 289 7.60 -10.34 14.99
N LEU A 290 7.10 -10.86 13.86
CA LEU A 290 5.67 -10.84 13.51
C LEU A 290 4.91 -12.12 13.92
N VAL A 291 5.63 -13.21 14.21
CA VAL A 291 5.07 -14.51 14.63
C VAL A 291 5.77 -14.96 15.90
N SER A 292 4.99 -15.36 16.91
CA SER A 292 5.54 -15.92 18.16
C SER A 292 5.94 -17.39 18.00
N ALA A 293 6.94 -17.83 18.77
CA ALA A 293 7.40 -19.22 18.76
C ALA A 293 6.31 -20.24 19.17
N ASN A 294 5.34 -19.79 19.98
CA ASN A 294 4.25 -20.62 20.51
C ASN A 294 2.94 -20.47 19.73
N GLU A 295 2.95 -19.73 18.61
CA GLU A 295 1.75 -19.45 17.83
C GLU A 295 1.41 -20.60 16.88
N LEU A 296 0.12 -20.78 16.58
CA LEU A 296 -0.28 -21.62 15.46
C LEU A 296 -0.05 -20.85 14.16
N SER A 297 0.56 -21.50 13.20
CA SER A 297 0.69 -21.02 11.82
C SER A 297 -0.39 -21.65 10.96
N HIS A 298 -0.82 -20.91 9.93
CA HIS A 298 -1.92 -21.29 9.07
C HIS A 298 -1.55 -21.14 7.58
N ILE A 299 -1.94 -22.11 6.77
CA ILE A 299 -1.92 -22.01 5.30
C ILE A 299 -3.33 -22.21 4.76
N ALA A 300 -3.74 -21.33 3.84
CA ALA A 300 -4.99 -21.49 3.11
C ALA A 300 -4.73 -21.65 1.60
N GLN A 301 -5.42 -22.61 0.97
CA GLN A 301 -5.28 -22.88 -0.47
C GLN A 301 -6.64 -23.09 -1.14
N PRO A 302 -6.83 -22.58 -2.38
CA PRO A 302 -7.98 -22.92 -3.18
C PRO A 302 -7.82 -24.30 -3.84
N ILE A 303 -8.90 -25.06 -3.87
CA ILE A 303 -8.98 -26.36 -4.55
C ILE A 303 -10.12 -26.31 -5.57
N ASP A 304 -9.86 -26.79 -6.79
CA ASP A 304 -10.89 -26.96 -7.82
C ASP A 304 -11.75 -28.20 -7.53
N TYR A 305 -13.06 -28.00 -7.47
CA TYR A 305 -14.04 -29.03 -7.15
C TYR A 305 -14.83 -29.54 -8.36
N ARG A 306 -14.62 -29.03 -9.58
CA ARG A 306 -15.39 -29.43 -10.78
C ARG A 306 -15.53 -30.94 -10.92
N ALA A 307 -14.40 -31.66 -10.89
CA ALA A 307 -14.39 -33.12 -11.01
C ALA A 307 -15.12 -33.83 -9.86
N LYS A 308 -15.12 -33.24 -8.65
CA LYS A 308 -15.80 -33.82 -7.47
C LYS A 308 -17.31 -33.65 -7.53
N VAL A 309 -17.79 -32.56 -8.14
CA VAL A 309 -19.23 -32.28 -8.29
C VAL A 309 -19.81 -32.72 -9.65
N GLY A 310 -18.99 -33.34 -10.51
CA GLY A 310 -19.44 -33.85 -11.80
C GLY A 310 -19.62 -32.75 -12.86
N LEU A 311 -18.94 -31.62 -12.73
CA LEU A 311 -18.90 -30.57 -13.75
C LEU A 311 -17.78 -30.83 -14.75
N ASP A 312 -18.08 -30.62 -16.03
CA ASP A 312 -17.12 -30.75 -17.12
C ASP A 312 -16.29 -29.46 -17.32
N GLY A 313 -15.42 -29.48 -18.33
CA GLY A 313 -14.55 -28.35 -18.67
C GLY A 313 -15.26 -27.16 -19.33
N ALA A 314 -16.53 -27.28 -19.72
CA ALA A 314 -17.29 -26.18 -20.33
C ALA A 314 -17.84 -25.20 -19.29
N TYR A 315 -17.83 -25.57 -18.00
CA TYR A 315 -18.25 -24.69 -16.92
C TYR A 315 -17.14 -23.68 -16.53
N HIS A 316 -17.33 -22.43 -16.94
CA HIS A 316 -16.39 -21.33 -16.70
C HIS A 316 -16.52 -20.70 -15.30
N GLY A 317 -17.65 -20.88 -14.61
CA GLY A 317 -17.94 -20.21 -13.33
C GLY A 317 -17.07 -20.64 -12.15
N ASN A 318 -17.35 -20.12 -10.95
CA ASN A 318 -16.53 -20.42 -9.77
C ASN A 318 -16.87 -21.80 -9.18
N VAL A 319 -15.88 -22.69 -9.11
CA VAL A 319 -15.99 -24.01 -8.46
C VAL A 319 -14.78 -24.30 -7.58
N MET A 320 -14.31 -23.27 -6.88
CA MET A 320 -13.14 -23.37 -6.00
C MET A 320 -13.54 -23.28 -4.54
N TYR A 321 -12.96 -24.14 -3.70
CA TYR A 321 -13.19 -24.16 -2.25
C TYR A 321 -11.88 -23.90 -1.51
N MET A 322 -11.94 -23.09 -0.46
CA MET A 322 -10.78 -22.78 0.38
C MET A 322 -10.59 -23.81 1.48
N THR A 323 -9.41 -24.40 1.57
CA THR A 323 -8.99 -25.25 2.67
C THR A 323 -7.98 -24.53 3.56
N GLN A 324 -8.04 -24.72 4.88
CA GLN A 324 -7.05 -24.20 5.84
C GLN A 324 -6.39 -25.32 6.64
N GLY A 325 -5.07 -25.25 6.75
CA GLY A 325 -4.21 -26.20 7.43
C GLY A 325 -3.43 -25.44 8.49
N SER A 326 -3.13 -26.10 9.60
CA SER A 326 -2.55 -25.45 10.77
C SER A 326 -1.46 -26.31 11.38
N LEU A 327 -0.38 -25.68 11.82
CA LEU A 327 0.71 -26.31 12.57
C LEU A 327 1.26 -25.34 13.60
N PRO A 328 1.67 -25.80 14.81
CA PRO A 328 2.49 -24.98 15.69
C PRO A 328 3.72 -24.47 14.94
N PHE A 329 4.04 -23.18 15.09
CA PHE A 329 5.19 -22.59 14.40
C PHE A 329 6.50 -23.31 14.76
N SER A 330 6.63 -23.80 16.00
CA SER A 330 7.76 -24.62 16.45
C SER A 330 7.94 -25.92 15.64
N GLU A 331 6.84 -26.55 15.20
CA GLU A 331 6.89 -27.72 14.32
C GLU A 331 7.18 -27.33 12.87
N LEU A 332 6.52 -26.29 12.37
CA LEU A 332 6.72 -25.78 11.00
C LEU A 332 8.18 -25.36 10.76
N SER A 333 8.77 -24.67 11.73
CA SER A 333 10.14 -24.14 11.67
C SER A 333 11.23 -25.19 11.92
N HIS A 334 10.87 -26.41 12.36
CA HIS A 334 11.86 -27.43 12.67
C HIS A 334 12.73 -27.76 11.43
N PRO A 335 14.07 -27.66 11.51
CA PRO A 335 14.93 -27.64 10.34
C PRO A 335 14.94 -28.95 9.55
N ARG A 336 14.64 -30.09 10.20
CA ARG A 336 14.68 -31.42 9.56
C ARG A 336 13.31 -31.96 9.16
N THR A 337 12.27 -31.65 9.94
CA THR A 337 10.96 -32.29 9.79
C THR A 337 9.86 -31.31 9.40
N GLY A 338 10.08 -30.00 9.57
CA GLY A 338 9.03 -29.00 9.36
C GLY A 338 8.45 -29.02 7.95
N ILE A 339 9.30 -29.16 6.92
CA ILE A 339 8.84 -29.26 5.52
C ILE A 339 7.99 -30.51 5.27
N VAL A 340 8.34 -31.63 5.89
CA VAL A 340 7.64 -32.91 5.76
C VAL A 340 6.27 -32.82 6.41
N THR A 341 6.21 -32.35 7.67
CA THR A 341 4.97 -32.16 8.40
C THR A 341 4.05 -31.16 7.69
N ALA A 342 4.59 -30.06 7.19
CA ALA A 342 3.84 -29.07 6.42
C ALA A 342 3.23 -29.67 5.15
N ALA A 343 3.99 -30.46 4.39
CA ALA A 343 3.49 -31.09 3.18
C ALA A 343 2.41 -32.15 3.46
N GLN A 344 2.53 -32.88 4.58
CA GLN A 344 1.52 -33.82 5.02
C GLN A 344 0.20 -33.14 5.39
N VAL A 345 0.26 -32.01 6.11
CA VAL A 345 -0.94 -31.22 6.43
C VAL A 345 -1.64 -30.76 5.15
N ILE A 346 -0.88 -30.20 4.21
CA ILE A 346 -1.42 -29.75 2.91
C ILE A 346 -2.06 -30.92 2.15
N ARG A 347 -1.39 -32.07 2.09
CA ARG A 347 -1.91 -33.26 1.42
C ARG A 347 -3.19 -33.79 2.07
N ALA A 348 -3.24 -33.82 3.40
CA ALA A 348 -4.42 -34.25 4.15
C ALA A 348 -5.63 -33.35 3.84
N GLN A 349 -5.42 -32.04 3.73
CA GLN A 349 -6.49 -31.10 3.33
C GLN A 349 -7.02 -31.42 1.92
N VAL A 350 -6.13 -31.62 0.95
CA VAL A 350 -6.51 -31.97 -0.42
C VAL A 350 -7.26 -33.29 -0.50
N GLN A 351 -6.87 -34.28 0.32
CA GLN A 351 -7.53 -35.58 0.42
C GLN A 351 -8.89 -35.50 1.11
N SER A 352 -9.05 -34.60 2.09
CA SER A 352 -10.32 -34.37 2.79
C SER A 352 -11.40 -33.70 1.92
N ALA A 353 -11.04 -33.24 0.72
CA ALA A 353 -11.97 -32.58 -0.18
C ALA A 353 -13.00 -33.59 -0.74
N SER A 354 -14.29 -33.40 -0.45
CA SER A 354 -15.41 -34.22 -0.93
C SER A 354 -16.52 -33.37 -1.54
N ALA A 355 -17.31 -33.93 -2.45
CA ALA A 355 -18.45 -33.24 -3.04
C ALA A 355 -19.41 -32.72 -1.95
N ASP A 356 -19.68 -33.54 -0.94
CA ASP A 356 -20.57 -33.20 0.18
C ASP A 356 -20.09 -31.98 0.95
N LYS A 357 -18.78 -31.87 1.21
CA LYS A 357 -18.20 -30.70 1.90
C LYS A 357 -18.41 -29.40 1.12
N PHE A 358 -18.37 -29.46 -0.20
CA PHE A 358 -18.63 -28.28 -1.02
C PHE A 358 -20.13 -27.97 -1.11
N ARG A 359 -20.97 -29.00 -1.26
CA ARG A 359 -22.43 -28.86 -1.27
C ARG A 359 -22.98 -28.35 0.06
N ASP A 360 -22.39 -28.73 1.18
CA ASP A 360 -22.75 -28.21 2.51
C ASP A 360 -22.45 -26.72 2.63
N MET A 361 -21.26 -26.29 2.18
CA MET A 361 -20.89 -24.87 2.14
C MET A 361 -21.75 -24.06 1.15
N LEU A 362 -22.09 -24.65 0.01
CA LEU A 362 -23.04 -24.06 -0.95
C LEU A 362 -24.42 -23.88 -0.31
N ALA A 363 -24.93 -24.90 0.39
CA ALA A 363 -26.18 -24.79 1.13
C ALA A 363 -26.09 -23.65 2.15
N HIS A 364 -25.02 -23.58 2.94
CA HIS A 364 -24.83 -22.45 3.86
C HIS A 364 -24.93 -21.09 3.14
N ALA A 365 -24.25 -20.93 1.99
CA ALA A 365 -24.31 -19.70 1.19
C ALA A 365 -25.70 -19.41 0.58
N GLU A 366 -26.52 -20.44 0.33
CA GLU A 366 -27.90 -20.34 -0.15
C GLU A 366 -28.87 -19.84 0.93
N TYR A 367 -28.70 -20.29 2.18
CA TYR A 367 -29.64 -19.99 3.28
C TYR A 367 -29.27 -18.76 4.11
N VAL A 368 -28.00 -18.34 4.13
CA VAL A 368 -27.60 -17.17 4.93
C VAL A 368 -28.17 -15.88 4.37
N GLU A 369 -28.88 -15.14 5.23
CA GLU A 369 -29.47 -13.86 4.86
C GLU A 369 -28.46 -12.75 4.67
N ASN A 370 -27.37 -12.72 5.46
CA ASN A 370 -26.31 -11.71 5.42
C ASN A 370 -24.92 -12.33 5.27
N ARG A 371 -24.31 -12.14 4.10
CA ARG A 371 -23.02 -12.76 3.76
C ARG A 371 -21.82 -12.11 4.42
N ALA A 372 -21.99 -10.93 5.03
CA ALA A 372 -20.93 -10.32 5.83
C ALA A 372 -20.70 -11.06 7.17
N ASP A 373 -21.62 -11.97 7.54
CA ASP A 373 -21.58 -12.69 8.82
C ASP A 373 -20.57 -13.85 8.81
N TRP A 374 -19.98 -14.20 7.65
CA TRP A 374 -18.95 -15.22 7.56
C TRP A 374 -17.83 -14.82 6.60
N ARG A 375 -16.61 -15.29 6.89
CA ARG A 375 -15.40 -14.98 6.10
C ARG A 375 -14.37 -16.10 6.19
N LEU A 376 -13.29 -15.97 5.42
CA LEU A 376 -12.11 -16.79 5.61
C LEU A 376 -11.42 -16.46 6.92
N ARG A 377 -11.16 -17.48 7.74
CA ARG A 377 -10.46 -17.35 9.02
C ARG A 377 -9.04 -16.78 8.85
N ILE A 378 -8.35 -17.23 7.80
CA ILE A 378 -6.97 -16.80 7.48
C ILE A 378 -6.80 -15.28 7.34
N VAL A 379 -7.88 -14.54 7.04
CA VAL A 379 -7.84 -13.08 6.87
C VAL A 379 -7.48 -12.39 8.18
N ASP A 380 -7.87 -12.95 9.32
CA ASP A 380 -7.57 -12.39 10.64
C ASP A 380 -6.07 -12.45 10.97
N ASP A 381 -5.38 -13.48 10.44
CA ASP A 381 -3.96 -13.77 10.71
C ASP A 381 -3.04 -13.44 9.52
N ILE A 382 -3.57 -12.84 8.44
CA ILE A 382 -2.86 -12.73 7.15
C ILE A 382 -1.57 -11.90 7.23
N LEU A 383 -1.45 -11.01 8.23
CA LEU A 383 -0.27 -10.18 8.46
C LEU A 383 0.75 -10.82 9.44
N THR A 384 0.37 -11.90 10.11
CA THR A 384 1.14 -12.54 11.18
C THR A 384 1.37 -14.01 10.85
N SER A 385 0.48 -14.91 11.26
CA SER A 385 0.69 -16.36 11.22
C SER A 385 -0.05 -17.06 10.07
N GLY A 386 -0.81 -16.33 9.25
CA GLY A 386 -1.55 -16.84 8.09
C GLY A 386 -0.89 -16.55 6.75
N LEU A 387 -0.89 -17.52 5.83
CA LEU A 387 -0.45 -17.38 4.44
C LEU A 387 -1.48 -17.99 3.47
N ILE A 388 -1.88 -17.25 2.44
CA ILE A 388 -2.69 -17.80 1.33
C ILE A 388 -1.76 -18.19 0.19
N VAL A 389 -1.85 -19.43 -0.29
CA VAL A 389 -1.06 -19.92 -1.42
C VAL A 389 -1.98 -20.37 -2.55
N THR A 390 -1.90 -19.68 -3.69
CA THR A 390 -2.65 -20.00 -4.92
C THR A 390 -1.71 -20.62 -5.94
N SER A 391 -2.10 -21.74 -6.56
CA SER A 391 -1.24 -22.44 -7.51
C SER A 391 -1.85 -22.53 -8.92
N HIS A 392 -1.06 -22.08 -9.89
CA HIS A 392 -1.29 -22.26 -11.32
C HIS A 392 -0.36 -23.31 -11.92
N PHE A 393 0.39 -24.05 -11.09
CA PHE A 393 1.48 -24.94 -11.53
C PHE A 393 1.04 -25.99 -12.56
N ARG A 394 -0.21 -26.45 -12.50
CA ARG A 394 -0.78 -27.43 -13.42
C ARG A 394 -1.50 -26.82 -14.63
N PHE A 395 -1.62 -25.50 -14.70
CA PHE A 395 -2.32 -24.88 -15.83
C PHE A 395 -1.38 -24.85 -17.02
N PRO A 396 -1.82 -25.29 -18.21
CA PRO A 396 -0.98 -25.41 -19.39
C PRO A 396 -0.82 -24.05 -20.10
N LEU A 397 -0.52 -22.98 -19.35
CA LEU A 397 -0.54 -21.61 -19.89
C LEU A 397 0.58 -21.36 -20.91
N TYR A 398 1.73 -22.02 -20.78
CA TYR A 398 2.79 -22.01 -21.78
C TYR A 398 2.47 -22.87 -23.01
N ASP A 399 1.52 -23.81 -22.90
CA ASP A 399 1.10 -24.69 -24.00
C ASP A 399 -0.12 -24.15 -24.78
N ILE A 400 -0.53 -22.90 -24.51
CA ILE A 400 -1.58 -22.20 -25.30
C ILE A 400 -0.94 -21.64 -26.57
N ASP A 401 -1.56 -21.89 -27.72
CA ASP A 401 -1.04 -21.46 -29.03
C ASP A 401 -1.76 -20.19 -29.44
N PHE A 402 -1.01 -19.11 -29.58
CA PHE A 402 -1.46 -17.80 -30.00
C PHE A 402 -1.22 -17.54 -31.49
N GLY A 403 -0.74 -18.54 -32.23
CA GLY A 403 -0.58 -18.47 -33.68
C GLY A 403 0.72 -17.82 -34.18
N PRO A 404 0.94 -17.81 -35.50
CA PRO A 404 2.19 -17.41 -36.14
C PRO A 404 2.63 -15.93 -35.93
N ALA A 405 1.73 -15.04 -35.49
CA ALA A 405 2.03 -13.64 -35.24
C ALA A 405 3.05 -13.41 -34.11
N VAL A 406 3.24 -14.41 -33.25
CA VAL A 406 4.23 -14.40 -32.16
C VAL A 406 5.23 -15.53 -32.34
N GLU A 407 6.46 -15.33 -31.91
CA GLU A 407 7.55 -16.26 -32.20
C GLU A 407 7.30 -17.66 -31.58
N GLY A 408 7.11 -18.65 -32.45
CA GLY A 408 6.80 -20.03 -32.06
C GLY A 408 5.39 -20.23 -31.48
N GLY A 409 4.49 -19.25 -31.64
CA GLY A 409 3.09 -19.33 -31.20
C GLY A 409 2.87 -19.30 -29.68
N ARG A 410 3.92 -19.13 -28.89
CA ARG A 410 3.90 -19.44 -27.45
C ARG A 410 4.42 -18.28 -26.64
N ALA A 411 3.88 -18.11 -25.43
CA ALA A 411 4.38 -17.11 -24.50
C ALA A 411 5.80 -17.49 -24.05
N LYS A 412 6.71 -16.51 -23.99
CA LYS A 412 8.08 -16.70 -23.53
C LYS A 412 8.20 -16.49 -22.01
N ALA A 413 7.29 -15.70 -21.44
CA ALA A 413 7.13 -15.55 -20.00
C ALA A 413 5.68 -15.25 -19.62
N PHE A 414 5.35 -15.58 -18.37
CA PHE A 414 4.03 -15.37 -17.79
C PHE A 414 4.15 -14.66 -16.44
N ARG A 415 3.39 -13.58 -16.23
CA ARG A 415 3.46 -12.77 -15.00
C ARG A 415 2.08 -12.43 -14.45
N PHE A 416 2.04 -12.15 -13.16
CA PHE A 416 0.90 -11.55 -12.46
C PHE A 416 1.24 -10.11 -12.07
N PRO A 417 0.27 -9.19 -12.02
CA PRO A 417 0.52 -7.84 -11.52
C PRO A 417 0.89 -7.82 -10.03
N ALA A 418 1.98 -7.14 -9.68
CA ALA A 418 2.36 -6.93 -8.27
C ALA A 418 1.38 -6.03 -7.53
N ARG A 419 0.87 -4.97 -8.18
CA ARG A 419 0.03 -3.94 -7.56
C ARG A 419 -1.33 -4.48 -7.10
N GLU A 420 -1.85 -5.51 -7.76
CA GLU A 420 -3.15 -6.10 -7.44
C GLU A 420 -3.04 -7.24 -6.41
N SER A 421 -1.81 -7.65 -6.08
CA SER A 421 -1.53 -8.71 -5.12
C SER A 421 -1.80 -8.24 -3.69
N MET A 422 -2.14 -9.20 -2.83
CA MET A 422 -2.44 -8.96 -1.42
C MET A 422 -1.24 -9.38 -0.56
N ILE A 423 -0.93 -8.60 0.47
CA ILE A 423 0.05 -9.00 1.50
C ILE A 423 -0.34 -10.34 2.15
N GLY A 424 0.65 -11.18 2.45
CA GLY A 424 0.40 -12.51 3.01
C GLY A 424 -0.12 -13.51 1.99
N THR A 425 0.19 -13.27 0.71
CA THR A 425 -0.13 -14.21 -0.37
C THR A 425 1.12 -14.67 -1.10
N ALA A 426 1.08 -15.91 -1.60
CA ALA A 426 2.02 -16.43 -2.56
C ALA A 426 1.29 -17.04 -3.76
N VAL A 427 1.84 -16.81 -4.96
CA VAL A 427 1.30 -17.33 -6.21
C VAL A 427 2.34 -18.22 -6.86
N ILE A 428 2.05 -19.52 -6.99
CA ILE A 428 2.88 -20.46 -7.74
C ILE A 428 2.50 -20.36 -9.21
N PHE A 429 3.48 -20.08 -10.08
CA PHE A 429 3.26 -19.85 -11.50
C PHE A 429 3.08 -21.18 -12.24
N PRO A 430 2.58 -21.16 -13.50
CA PRO A 430 2.60 -22.33 -14.36
C PRO A 430 4.01 -22.92 -14.46
N ARG A 431 4.10 -24.25 -14.51
CA ARG A 431 5.37 -24.93 -14.76
C ARG A 431 5.96 -24.43 -16.08
N LEU A 432 7.24 -24.05 -16.04
CA LEU A 432 7.92 -23.56 -17.24
C LEU A 432 8.24 -24.72 -18.19
N PRO A 433 8.45 -24.43 -19.50
CA PRO A 433 8.81 -25.46 -20.49
C PRO A 433 10.07 -26.26 -20.15
N ASP A 434 11.05 -25.63 -19.49
CA ASP A 434 12.27 -26.26 -18.99
C ASP A 434 12.07 -27.08 -17.70
N SER A 435 10.82 -27.27 -17.28
CA SER A 435 10.40 -27.96 -16.05
C SER A 435 10.68 -27.26 -14.73
N SER A 436 11.22 -26.04 -14.75
CA SER A 436 11.39 -25.24 -13.53
C SER A 436 10.06 -24.70 -13.00
N CYS A 437 10.12 -24.12 -11.80
CA CYS A 437 8.99 -23.46 -11.17
C CYS A 437 9.37 -22.02 -10.82
N GLU A 438 8.46 -21.08 -11.06
CA GLU A 438 8.52 -19.74 -10.49
C GLU A 438 7.38 -19.58 -9.46
N PHE A 439 7.61 -18.76 -8.44
CA PHE A 439 6.57 -18.34 -7.51
C PHE A 439 6.80 -16.92 -7.06
N MET A 440 5.71 -16.19 -6.82
CA MET A 440 5.73 -14.84 -6.29
C MET A 440 5.31 -14.85 -4.83
N VAL A 441 6.03 -14.12 -3.99
CA VAL A 441 5.65 -13.84 -2.59
C VAL A 441 5.35 -12.36 -2.46
N THR A 442 4.23 -12.02 -1.83
CA THR A 442 3.84 -10.64 -1.51
C THR A 442 3.82 -10.45 0.00
N GLU A 443 4.80 -9.72 0.52
CA GLU A 443 5.09 -9.62 1.95
C GLU A 443 5.58 -8.23 2.37
N GLN A 444 5.56 -7.97 3.68
CA GLN A 444 6.23 -6.81 4.27
C GLN A 444 7.72 -6.81 3.90
N LEU A 445 8.29 -5.62 3.73
CA LEU A 445 9.71 -5.50 3.35
C LEU A 445 10.64 -6.13 4.41
N SER A 446 10.28 -6.04 5.69
CA SER A 446 10.98 -6.69 6.81
C SER A 446 11.06 -8.21 6.63
N THR A 447 9.93 -8.87 6.38
CA THR A 447 9.85 -10.31 6.08
C THR A 447 10.61 -10.65 4.81
N MET A 448 10.41 -9.88 3.73
CA MET A 448 10.97 -10.16 2.42
C MET A 448 12.51 -10.17 2.44
N ASN A 449 13.13 -9.27 3.21
CA ASN A 449 14.59 -9.21 3.35
C ASN A 449 15.16 -10.36 4.20
N LEU A 450 14.34 -11.05 4.99
CA LEU A 450 14.76 -12.14 5.88
C LEU A 450 14.52 -13.54 5.30
N LEU A 451 13.93 -13.65 4.08
CA LEU A 451 13.82 -14.93 3.38
C LEU A 451 15.18 -15.54 3.07
N ALA A 452 16.16 -14.72 2.67
CA ALA A 452 17.53 -15.15 2.37
C ALA A 452 18.36 -15.56 3.60
N ALA A 453 17.78 -15.48 4.81
CA ALA A 453 18.42 -16.00 6.02
C ALA A 453 18.00 -17.46 6.31
N ASP A 454 17.09 -18.06 5.52
CA ASP A 454 16.75 -19.48 5.62
C ASP A 454 17.59 -20.28 4.64
N ASP A 455 18.47 -21.13 5.16
CA ASP A 455 19.37 -21.96 4.35
C ASP A 455 18.61 -22.82 3.34
N MET A 456 17.46 -23.36 3.74
CA MET A 456 16.60 -24.15 2.85
C MET A 456 16.03 -23.28 1.73
N PHE A 457 15.68 -22.03 2.02
CA PHE A 457 15.21 -21.08 1.01
C PHE A 457 16.30 -20.77 -0.01
N CYS A 458 17.51 -20.43 0.45
CA CYS A 458 18.68 -20.21 -0.40
C CYS A 458 19.03 -21.45 -1.23
N GLN A 459 19.03 -22.64 -0.62
CA GLN A 459 19.32 -23.91 -1.27
C GLN A 459 18.42 -24.17 -2.48
N PHE A 460 17.11 -23.95 -2.34
CA PHE A 460 16.16 -24.27 -3.41
C PHE A 460 15.90 -23.12 -4.40
N THR A 461 16.20 -21.87 -4.02
CA THR A 461 15.96 -20.71 -4.89
C THR A 461 17.22 -20.13 -5.53
N GLY A 462 18.41 -20.55 -5.08
CA GLY A 462 19.68 -19.99 -5.53
C GLY A 462 19.93 -18.56 -5.08
N VAL A 463 19.09 -18.00 -4.19
CA VAL A 463 19.30 -16.67 -3.62
C VAL A 463 20.52 -16.70 -2.71
N GLU A 464 21.46 -15.77 -2.93
CA GLU A 464 22.67 -15.67 -2.10
C GLU A 464 22.33 -15.37 -0.64
N HIS A 465 23.01 -16.07 0.26
CA HIS A 465 22.83 -15.92 1.70
C HIS A 465 23.27 -14.51 2.12
N SER A 466 22.35 -13.70 2.63
CA SER A 466 22.68 -12.40 3.23
C SER A 466 22.96 -12.63 4.72
N PRO A 467 24.19 -12.46 5.22
CA PRO A 467 24.45 -12.61 6.64
C PRO A 467 23.61 -11.61 7.44
N LEU A 468 22.94 -12.09 8.49
CA LEU A 468 22.29 -11.22 9.47
C LEU A 468 23.31 -10.19 9.95
N PRO A 469 22.97 -8.88 10.00
CA PRO A 469 23.82 -7.93 10.71
C PRO A 469 23.86 -8.34 12.17
N THR A 470 25.02 -8.81 12.64
CA THR A 470 25.26 -9.20 14.04
C THR A 470 25.43 -8.00 14.97
N THR A 471 25.12 -6.79 14.49
CA THR A 471 25.13 -5.53 15.25
C THR A 471 24.11 -4.54 14.64
N PRO A 472 23.44 -3.69 15.44
CA PRO A 472 22.57 -2.64 14.90
C PRO A 472 23.41 -1.68 14.03
N PRO A 473 22.92 -1.21 12.87
CA PRO A 473 23.77 -0.49 11.93
C PRO A 473 24.17 0.87 12.49
N MET A 474 25.45 0.98 12.89
CA MET A 474 26.17 2.25 12.88
C MET A 474 26.32 2.72 11.42
N SER A 475 26.17 4.02 11.23
CA SER A 475 26.35 4.71 9.94
C SER A 475 27.71 4.36 9.31
N GLN A 476 27.68 3.61 8.21
CA GLN A 476 28.84 3.50 7.32
C GLN A 476 28.55 4.28 6.04
N SER A 477 29.34 5.32 5.85
CA SER A 477 29.46 6.14 4.65
C SER A 477 29.86 5.28 3.45
N PHE A 478 29.17 5.45 2.33
CA PHE A 478 29.57 4.88 1.04
C PHE A 478 30.94 5.42 0.59
N PRO A 479 31.80 4.59 -0.04
CA PRO A 479 32.97 5.10 -0.75
C PRO A 479 32.54 5.75 -2.07
N PRO A 480 33.22 6.81 -2.55
CA PRO A 480 32.91 7.39 -3.85
C PRO A 480 33.43 6.49 -4.98
N THR A 481 32.57 6.19 -5.95
CA THR A 481 32.93 5.57 -7.24
C THR A 481 33.61 6.62 -8.16
N PRO A 482 34.51 6.22 -9.07
CA PRO A 482 35.47 7.11 -9.71
C PRO A 482 34.89 7.88 -10.89
N ALA A 483 35.38 9.11 -11.07
CA ALA A 483 35.00 10.00 -12.15
C ALA A 483 35.44 9.46 -13.52
N LEU A 484 34.52 9.53 -14.49
CA LEU A 484 34.79 9.38 -15.92
C LEU A 484 35.38 10.68 -16.47
N SER A 485 36.38 10.49 -17.32
CA SER A 485 37.29 11.48 -17.90
C SER A 485 36.77 12.19 -19.15
N ASP A 486 37.26 13.43 -19.29
CA ASP A 486 37.59 14.20 -20.49
C ASP A 486 36.50 14.73 -21.43
N MET A 487 36.47 16.06 -21.61
CA MET A 487 36.98 16.73 -22.82
C MET A 487 37.13 18.25 -22.65
N ASP A 488 38.33 18.73 -23.02
CA ASP A 488 38.70 20.05 -23.58
C ASP A 488 38.57 21.36 -22.77
N SER A 489 39.71 21.91 -22.33
CA SER A 489 40.51 22.92 -23.09
C SER A 489 41.36 23.89 -22.24
N LYS A 490 42.67 23.59 -22.15
CA LYS A 490 43.86 24.46 -22.36
C LYS A 490 44.13 25.73 -21.50
N PRO A 491 45.40 26.22 -21.46
CA PRO A 491 46.12 26.41 -20.20
C PRO A 491 46.53 27.86 -19.89
N GLY A 492 46.96 28.13 -18.65
CA GLY A 492 47.81 29.29 -18.37
C GLY A 492 48.11 29.56 -16.90
N GLN A 493 49.34 29.19 -16.47
CA GLN A 493 50.22 29.87 -15.49
C GLN A 493 49.75 29.89 -14.01
N SER A 494 50.34 29.05 -13.13
CA SER A 494 51.57 29.29 -12.32
C SER A 494 51.43 30.54 -11.42
N VAL A 495 51.59 30.53 -10.10
CA VAL A 495 52.63 29.91 -9.24
C VAL A 495 52.13 29.83 -7.78
N ASP A 496 52.72 28.89 -7.06
CA ASP A 496 52.67 28.54 -5.63
C ASP A 496 52.66 29.67 -4.57
N SER A 497 52.04 29.38 -3.43
CA SER A 497 52.66 29.39 -2.07
C SER A 497 51.56 29.20 -1.00
N GLU A 498 51.47 28.02 -0.39
CA GLU A 498 52.04 27.65 0.93
C GLU A 498 51.37 28.29 2.16
N LEU A 499 50.44 27.52 2.74
CA LEU A 499 50.43 26.98 4.11
C LEU A 499 50.78 27.88 5.33
N SER A 500 49.71 28.14 6.10
CA SER A 500 49.59 27.84 7.57
C SER A 500 50.10 28.89 8.60
N PRO A 501 49.73 28.79 9.90
CA PRO A 501 48.58 29.44 10.55
C PRO A 501 49.02 30.13 11.89
N PRO A 502 48.25 30.16 13.01
CA PRO A 502 46.98 30.85 13.31
C PRO A 502 47.10 31.90 14.46
N SER A 503 45.96 32.55 14.74
CA SER A 503 45.46 33.03 16.06
C SER A 503 45.87 34.39 16.67
N ALA A 504 44.89 35.33 16.62
CA ALA A 504 44.41 36.31 17.63
C ALA A 504 45.39 37.37 18.23
N PRO A 505 44.97 38.49 18.86
CA PRO A 505 43.62 38.97 19.22
C PRO A 505 43.31 40.48 18.95
N ARG A 506 42.01 40.80 18.97
CA ARG A 506 41.31 42.01 19.46
C ARG A 506 41.96 43.43 19.45
N THR A 507 41.15 44.35 18.90
CA THR A 507 40.62 45.63 19.44
C THR A 507 41.20 47.00 19.04
N HIS A 508 40.23 47.92 18.86
CA HIS A 508 40.24 49.38 18.66
C HIS A 508 40.69 49.89 17.28
N GLY A 509 39.95 50.76 16.56
CA GLY A 509 38.77 51.56 16.87
C GLY A 509 38.81 52.87 16.06
N PHE A 510 37.64 53.47 15.81
CA PHE A 510 37.36 54.76 15.13
C PHE A 510 37.53 54.77 13.59
N GLY A 511 36.59 55.26 12.78
CA GLY A 511 35.32 55.99 12.97
C GLY A 511 34.98 56.62 11.61
N LEU A 512 33.84 56.28 11.02
CA LEU A 512 32.62 57.09 10.91
C LEU A 512 32.46 57.83 9.57
N LEU A 513 31.33 57.52 8.92
CA LEU A 513 30.44 58.30 8.04
C LEU A 513 29.61 57.21 7.32
N GLY A 514 28.32 56.95 7.55
CA GLY A 514 27.25 57.62 8.26
C GLY A 514 25.99 57.34 7.44
N GLU A 515 25.15 56.38 7.85
CA GLU A 515 23.76 56.27 7.37
C GLU A 515 22.85 55.77 8.51
N ALA A 516 21.62 56.24 8.45
CA ALA A 516 20.68 56.32 9.56
C ALA A 516 20.06 54.98 9.97
N GLY A 517 19.84 54.84 11.28
CA GLY A 517 18.64 54.19 11.81
C GLY A 517 18.70 52.66 11.95
N GLU A 518 19.52 52.18 12.89
CA GLU A 518 19.34 50.87 13.51
C GLU A 518 17.97 50.84 14.23
N ALA A 519 16.94 50.35 13.54
CA ALA A 519 15.64 50.06 14.16
C ALA A 519 15.70 48.65 14.77
N CYS A 520 15.48 48.60 16.09
CA CYS A 520 15.35 47.40 16.90
C CYS A 520 14.54 46.30 16.18
N ASN A 521 15.16 45.16 15.92
CA ASN A 521 14.57 44.09 15.10
C ASN A 521 13.36 43.48 15.83
N PRO A 522 12.12 43.59 15.31
CA PRO A 522 10.91 43.19 16.03
C PRO A 522 10.91 41.69 16.37
N GLU A 523 10.33 41.32 17.51
CA GLU A 523 10.14 39.92 17.90
C GLU A 523 9.34 39.17 16.82
N GLN A 524 9.93 38.12 16.25
CA GLN A 524 9.34 37.36 15.14
C GLN A 524 8.41 36.24 15.63
N LEU A 525 8.35 36.02 16.95
CA LEU A 525 7.48 35.08 17.65
C LEU A 525 6.74 35.83 18.76
N HIS A 526 5.44 35.63 18.88
CA HIS A 526 4.67 36.03 20.06
C HIS A 526 4.35 34.79 20.89
N ILE A 527 4.51 34.87 22.20
CA ILE A 527 4.29 33.75 23.12
C ILE A 527 3.19 34.14 24.09
N SER A 528 2.21 33.25 24.27
CA SER A 528 1.18 33.41 25.28
C SER A 528 0.88 32.08 25.96
N ASP A 529 0.57 32.11 27.25
CA ASP A 529 0.21 30.93 28.02
C ASP A 529 -1.27 31.00 28.44
N LEU A 530 -1.97 29.89 28.29
CA LEU A 530 -3.35 29.69 28.75
C LEU A 530 -3.36 28.63 29.87
N PRO A 531 -4.28 28.69 30.84
CA PRO A 531 -4.39 27.64 31.84
C PRO A 531 -4.83 26.31 31.21
N ALA A 532 -4.14 25.22 31.55
CA ALA A 532 -4.60 23.86 31.25
C ALA A 532 -5.66 23.41 32.27
N LEU A 533 -6.41 22.33 31.95
CA LEU A 533 -7.58 21.94 32.74
C LEU A 533 -7.27 21.58 34.21
N HIS A 534 -6.15 20.92 34.47
CA HIS A 534 -5.79 20.43 35.81
C HIS A 534 -4.55 21.12 36.38
N THR A 535 -3.40 20.99 35.70
CA THR A 535 -2.10 21.54 36.11
C THR A 535 -1.34 22.04 34.88
N GLY A 536 -0.54 23.09 35.05
CA GLY A 536 0.30 23.64 33.99
C GLY A 536 -0.44 24.53 32.98
N THR A 537 0.21 24.80 31.83
CA THR A 537 -0.29 25.73 30.82
C THR A 537 -0.34 25.13 29.41
N ILE A 538 -1.20 25.66 28.56
CA ILE A 538 -1.15 25.50 27.10
C ILE A 538 -0.34 26.69 26.58
N ARG A 539 0.83 26.43 26.02
CA ARG A 539 1.71 27.46 25.45
C ARG A 539 1.40 27.64 23.98
N VAL A 540 1.16 28.87 23.56
CA VAL A 540 0.94 29.24 22.16
C VAL A 540 2.13 30.04 21.66
N ILE A 541 2.80 29.55 20.62
CA ILE A 541 3.83 30.27 19.88
C ILE A 541 3.23 30.69 18.54
N THR A 542 3.08 32.00 18.35
CA THR A 542 2.54 32.61 17.14
C THR A 542 3.66 33.18 16.29
N LEU A 543 3.82 32.66 15.06
CA LEU A 543 4.73 33.20 14.06
C LEU A 543 4.25 34.58 13.61
N ASN A 544 5.08 35.60 13.78
CA ASN A 544 4.72 37.00 13.50
C ASN A 544 5.79 37.71 12.65
N ARG A 545 5.90 37.32 11.38
CA ARG A 545 6.69 38.02 10.36
C ARG A 545 5.82 38.29 9.13
N PRO A 546 4.78 39.12 9.26
CA PRO A 546 3.71 39.24 8.26
C PRO A 546 4.21 39.70 6.89
N ARG A 547 5.14 40.68 6.86
CA ARG A 547 5.73 41.21 5.61
C ARG A 547 6.41 40.16 4.75
N ALA A 548 6.88 39.06 5.35
CA ALA A 548 7.56 37.98 4.66
C ALA A 548 6.80 36.66 4.78
N LYS A 549 5.48 36.70 5.05
CA LYS A 549 4.63 35.51 5.08
C LYS A 549 5.15 34.41 6.02
N ASN A 550 5.70 34.83 7.16
CA ASN A 550 6.35 33.97 8.16
C ASN A 550 7.51 33.10 7.63
N ALA A 551 8.14 33.49 6.51
CA ALA A 551 9.32 32.79 6.02
C ALA A 551 10.45 32.79 7.05
N PHE A 552 11.10 31.64 7.22
CA PHE A 552 12.12 31.40 8.23
C PHE A 552 13.37 32.23 8.01
N THR A 553 13.88 32.74 9.12
CA THR A 553 15.21 33.33 9.24
C THR A 553 16.00 32.51 10.28
N VAL A 554 17.33 32.59 10.25
CA VAL A 554 18.17 31.97 11.29
C VAL A 554 17.76 32.47 12.68
N GLN A 555 17.46 33.76 12.81
CA GLN A 555 16.99 34.35 14.07
C GLN A 555 15.67 33.73 14.56
N MET A 556 14.67 33.58 13.68
CA MET A 556 13.41 32.93 14.04
C MET A 556 13.64 31.49 14.49
N MET A 557 14.52 30.74 13.81
CA MET A 557 14.87 29.37 14.19
C MET A 557 15.56 29.30 15.55
N HIS A 558 16.44 30.25 15.88
CA HIS A 558 17.07 30.35 17.19
C HIS A 558 16.10 30.78 18.30
N GLN A 559 15.15 31.66 18.02
CA GLN A 559 14.09 32.03 18.97
C GLN A 559 13.19 30.82 19.24
N LEU A 560 12.75 30.12 18.19
CA LEU A 560 11.93 28.92 18.32
C LEU A 560 12.67 27.82 19.07
N TYR A 561 13.94 27.57 18.75
CA TYR A 561 14.76 26.58 19.46
C TYR A 561 14.83 26.85 20.96
N ARG A 562 15.06 28.12 21.35
CA ARG A 562 15.14 28.52 22.76
C ARG A 562 13.84 28.26 23.52
N GLU A 563 12.69 28.53 22.90
CA GLU A 563 11.40 28.25 23.53
C GLU A 563 11.12 26.74 23.63
N LEU A 564 11.49 25.96 22.62
CA LEU A 564 11.38 24.50 22.68
C LEU A 564 12.30 23.90 23.74
N ASP A 565 13.50 24.45 23.91
CA ASP A 565 14.45 24.05 24.96
C ASP A 565 13.96 24.41 26.36
N ARG A 566 13.30 25.57 26.50
CA ARG A 566 12.62 25.95 27.73
C ARG A 566 11.52 24.95 28.09
N ILE A 567 10.71 24.51 27.12
CA ILE A 567 9.66 23.51 27.35
C ILE A 567 10.25 22.16 27.80
N HIS A 568 11.33 21.68 27.16
CA HIS A 568 12.05 20.48 27.59
C HIS A 568 12.54 20.61 29.04
N THR A 569 13.13 21.76 29.36
CA THR A 569 13.69 22.03 30.69
C THR A 569 12.59 22.12 31.75
N GLU A 570 11.45 22.73 31.42
CA GLU A 570 10.27 22.78 32.29
C GLU A 570 9.80 21.36 32.61
N TRP A 571 9.63 20.50 31.59
CA TRP A 571 9.21 19.12 31.77
C TRP A 571 10.20 18.30 32.63
N ALA A 572 11.50 18.44 32.38
CA ALA A 572 12.54 17.73 33.12
C ALA A 572 12.57 18.10 34.62
N ARG A 573 12.14 19.31 34.98
CA ARG A 573 12.03 19.77 36.39
C ARG A 573 10.74 19.30 37.07
N GLY A 574 9.74 18.91 36.29
CA GLY A 574 8.45 18.43 36.77
C GLY A 574 7.30 18.75 35.81
N VAL A 575 6.18 18.07 36.00
CA VAL A 575 5.08 18.07 35.02
C VAL A 575 4.09 19.25 35.17
N THR A 576 4.49 20.29 35.92
CA THR A 576 3.66 21.46 36.24
C THR A 576 3.86 22.65 35.29
N GLY A 577 4.77 22.53 34.30
CA GLY A 577 5.04 23.56 33.30
C GLY A 577 4.09 23.50 32.09
N THR A 578 4.64 23.62 30.89
CA THR A 578 3.86 23.51 29.65
C THR A 578 3.30 22.09 29.47
N ARG A 579 2.00 21.99 29.16
CA ARG A 579 1.25 20.73 28.98
C ARG A 579 1.01 20.39 27.51
N VAL A 580 0.75 21.39 26.69
CA VAL A 580 0.53 21.29 25.25
C VAL A 580 1.11 22.53 24.61
N LEU A 581 1.82 22.36 23.49
CA LEU A 581 2.29 23.45 22.64
C LEU A 581 1.32 23.65 21.46
N ILE A 582 0.98 24.89 21.13
CA ILE A 582 0.30 25.26 19.89
C ILE A 582 1.22 26.14 19.07
N LEU A 583 1.47 25.77 17.82
CA LEU A 583 2.09 26.64 16.82
C LEU A 583 1.00 27.27 15.97
N ALA A 584 0.97 28.60 15.92
CA ALA A 584 0.00 29.37 15.15
C ALA A 584 0.70 30.44 14.32
N SER A 585 -0.05 31.09 13.43
CA SER A 585 0.40 32.25 12.67
C SER A 585 -0.34 33.50 13.12
N ALA A 586 0.28 34.67 13.01
CA ALA A 586 -0.37 35.97 13.16
C ALA A 586 -1.14 36.41 11.89
N LEU A 587 -1.05 35.68 10.78
CA LEU A 587 -1.73 35.97 9.51
C LEU A 587 -2.97 35.08 9.31
N ASP A 588 -3.96 35.59 8.58
CA ASP A 588 -5.20 34.87 8.26
C ASP A 588 -5.04 33.93 7.06
N ASP A 589 -4.19 34.28 6.09
CA ASP A 589 -4.05 33.59 4.80
C ASP A 589 -2.77 32.75 4.69
N VAL A 590 -1.89 32.82 5.69
CA VAL A 590 -0.60 32.13 5.70
C VAL A 590 -0.28 31.57 7.07
N PHE A 591 0.12 30.30 7.12
CA PHE A 591 0.80 29.73 8.27
C PHE A 591 2.30 30.02 8.22
N CYS A 592 2.98 29.50 7.19
CA CYS A 592 4.40 29.73 6.91
C CYS A 592 4.76 29.29 5.48
N THR A 593 5.53 30.10 4.75
CA THR A 593 5.98 29.76 3.39
C THR A 593 7.34 29.07 3.32
N GLY A 594 7.92 28.65 4.46
CA GLY A 594 9.21 27.97 4.52
C GLY A 594 10.39 28.92 4.46
N ALA A 595 11.46 28.57 3.73
CA ALA A 595 12.66 29.40 3.66
C ALA A 595 12.44 30.69 2.86
N ASP A 596 13.05 31.79 3.30
CA ASP A 596 13.01 33.06 2.58
C ASP A 596 13.87 32.98 1.31
N LEU A 597 13.22 32.77 0.15
CA LEU A 597 13.93 32.57 -1.13
C LEU A 597 14.76 33.80 -1.55
N LYS A 598 14.36 35.02 -1.16
CA LYS A 598 15.15 36.23 -1.45
C LYS A 598 16.46 36.23 -0.67
N GLN A 599 16.43 35.72 0.56
CA GLN A 599 17.63 35.54 1.37
C GLN A 599 18.49 34.38 0.85
N ARG A 600 17.87 33.29 0.36
CA ARG A 600 18.61 32.14 -0.22
C ARG A 600 19.40 32.48 -1.47
N LEU A 601 18.95 33.45 -2.28
CA LEU A 601 19.66 33.86 -3.50
C LEU A 601 21.02 34.52 -3.23
N VAL A 602 21.22 35.08 -2.04
CA VAL A 602 22.43 35.83 -1.67
C VAL A 602 23.32 35.08 -0.66
N MET A 603 22.95 33.86 -0.28
CA MET A 603 23.71 33.03 0.65
C MET A 603 24.84 32.29 -0.09
N ASN A 604 26.02 32.23 0.51
CA ASN A 604 27.06 31.27 0.11
C ASN A 604 26.79 29.87 0.71
N ASP A 605 27.55 28.86 0.27
CA ASP A 605 27.34 27.47 0.68
C ASP A 605 27.40 27.27 2.21
N ALA A 606 28.33 27.94 2.89
CA ALA A 606 28.44 27.86 4.36
C ALA A 606 27.22 28.46 5.08
N GLN A 607 26.66 29.55 4.56
CA GLN A 607 25.44 30.16 5.09
C GLN A 607 24.20 29.29 4.82
N VAL A 608 24.16 28.58 3.68
CA VAL A 608 23.11 27.61 3.38
C VAL A 608 23.17 26.44 4.36
N ASP A 609 24.36 25.91 4.63
CA ASP A 609 24.57 24.82 5.58
C ASP A 609 24.21 25.23 7.01
N GLU A 610 24.59 26.43 7.44
CA GLU A 610 24.21 26.98 8.74
C GLU A 610 22.68 27.09 8.87
N PHE A 611 22.03 27.65 7.86
CA PHE A 611 20.58 27.82 7.85
C PHE A 611 19.83 26.48 7.89
N LEU A 612 20.20 25.53 7.02
CA LEU A 612 19.59 24.19 6.98
C LEU A 612 19.91 23.40 8.26
N GLY A 613 21.11 23.56 8.82
CA GLY A 613 21.51 23.00 10.10
C GLY A 613 20.63 23.51 11.24
N ALA A 614 20.44 24.83 11.34
CA ALA A 614 19.56 25.46 12.33
C ALA A 614 18.11 24.98 12.18
N MET A 615 17.57 24.93 10.95
CA MET A 615 16.23 24.40 10.69
C MET A 615 16.07 22.95 11.13
N ARG A 616 16.96 22.05 10.68
CA ARG A 616 16.90 20.62 11.04
C ARG A 616 17.00 20.41 12.54
N LYS A 617 17.92 21.13 13.20
CA LYS A 617 18.09 21.08 14.66
C LYS A 617 16.82 21.53 15.39
N THR A 618 16.24 22.65 15.00
CA THR A 618 15.01 23.17 15.62
C THR A 618 13.81 22.26 15.40
N LEU A 619 13.62 21.74 14.18
CA LEU A 619 12.50 20.85 13.88
C LEU A 619 12.65 19.46 14.54
N ALA A 620 13.87 18.93 14.64
CA ALA A 620 14.13 17.73 15.43
C ALA A 620 13.86 17.95 16.91
N HIS A 621 14.20 19.14 17.45
CA HIS A 621 13.90 19.51 18.83
C HIS A 621 12.39 19.61 19.07
N LEU A 622 11.63 20.15 18.11
CA LEU A 622 10.17 20.19 18.18
C LEU A 622 9.54 18.79 18.17
N GLU A 623 10.00 17.91 17.28
CA GLU A 623 9.52 16.52 17.16
C GLU A 623 9.80 15.70 18.44
N ALA A 624 10.90 16.01 19.14
CA ALA A 624 11.31 15.31 20.36
C ALA A 624 10.62 15.83 21.64
N LEU A 625 9.69 16.78 21.55
CA LEU A 625 9.01 17.34 22.72
C LEU A 625 8.35 16.24 23.57
N PRO A 626 8.51 16.27 24.91
CA PRO A 626 7.86 15.32 25.81
C PRO A 626 6.37 15.60 26.01
N ILE A 627 5.83 16.61 25.33
CA ILE A 627 4.44 17.04 25.40
C ILE A 627 3.80 17.10 24.01
N PRO A 628 2.48 16.97 23.90
CA PRO A 628 1.79 17.13 22.62
C PRO A 628 2.01 18.51 22.03
N ALA A 629 2.09 18.56 20.70
CA ALA A 629 2.19 19.79 19.93
C ALA A 629 1.13 19.81 18.83
N VAL A 630 0.45 20.95 18.67
CA VAL A 630 -0.63 21.17 17.69
C VAL A 630 -0.23 22.28 16.72
N ALA A 631 -0.35 22.05 15.42
CA ALA A 631 -0.23 23.10 14.42
C ALA A 631 -1.63 23.65 14.06
N ALA A 632 -1.83 24.96 14.26
CA ALA A 632 -3.03 25.69 13.84
C ALA A 632 -2.76 26.38 12.49
N VAL A 633 -3.14 25.73 11.40
CA VAL A 633 -2.83 26.12 10.02
C VAL A 633 -4.04 26.83 9.41
N ALA A 634 -4.10 28.15 9.60
CA ALA A 634 -5.20 28.96 9.11
C ALA A 634 -5.15 29.26 7.59
N GLY A 635 -3.97 29.11 6.98
CA GLY A 635 -3.73 29.43 5.58
C GLY A 635 -2.49 28.71 5.04
N ALA A 636 -1.83 29.27 4.02
CA ALA A 636 -0.77 28.58 3.29
C ALA A 636 0.37 28.05 4.18
N ALA A 637 0.65 26.74 4.11
CA ALA A 637 1.82 26.10 4.71
C ALA A 637 2.63 25.38 3.62
N LEU A 638 3.71 26.00 3.14
CA LEU A 638 4.46 25.52 1.98
C LEU A 638 5.92 25.25 2.32
N GLY A 639 6.45 24.18 1.74
CA GLY A 639 7.83 23.73 1.94
C GLY A 639 8.17 23.61 3.42
N GLY A 640 9.21 24.32 3.87
CA GLY A 640 9.58 24.41 5.29
C GLY A 640 8.42 24.73 6.25
N GLY A 641 7.39 25.47 5.83
CA GLY A 641 6.21 25.73 6.66
C GLY A 641 5.35 24.49 6.90
N LEU A 642 5.22 23.62 5.89
CA LEU A 642 4.60 22.31 6.07
C LEU A 642 5.54 21.37 6.85
N GLU A 643 6.85 21.44 6.63
CA GLU A 643 7.83 20.66 7.41
C GLU A 643 7.76 20.99 8.91
N LEU A 644 7.50 22.25 9.27
CA LEU A 644 7.24 22.66 10.66
C LEU A 644 5.92 22.07 11.20
N ALA A 645 4.84 22.13 10.42
CA ALA A 645 3.55 21.55 10.82
C ALA A 645 3.61 20.02 10.97
N LEU A 646 4.44 19.35 10.16
CA LEU A 646 4.68 17.90 10.23
C LEU A 646 5.44 17.45 11.48
N CYS A 647 6.15 18.35 12.16
CA CYS A 647 6.77 18.07 13.46
C CYS A 647 5.74 18.06 14.61
N CYS A 648 4.56 18.65 14.41
CA CYS A 648 3.49 18.60 15.41
C CYS A 648 2.79 17.24 15.39
N HIS A 649 2.28 16.84 16.56
CA HIS A 649 1.55 15.59 16.74
C HIS A 649 0.17 15.66 16.06
N LEU A 650 -0.50 16.81 16.17
CA LEU A 650 -1.82 17.06 15.61
C LEU A 650 -1.83 18.35 14.76
N ARG A 651 -2.72 18.41 13.77
CA ARG A 651 -2.88 19.52 12.82
C ARG A 651 -4.35 19.89 12.68
N VAL A 652 -4.67 21.15 12.98
CA VAL A 652 -5.99 21.76 12.79
C VAL A 652 -5.89 22.76 11.65
N PHE A 653 -6.67 22.56 10.59
CA PHE A 653 -6.64 23.42 9.40
C PHE A 653 -7.92 24.25 9.31
N SER A 654 -7.79 25.50 8.84
CA SER A 654 -8.92 26.23 8.26
C SER A 654 -9.39 25.55 6.98
N SER A 655 -10.66 25.64 6.63
CA SER A 655 -11.18 25.23 5.32
C SER A 655 -10.45 25.91 4.13
N SER A 656 -9.88 27.10 4.35
CA SER A 656 -9.08 27.86 3.38
C SER A 656 -7.58 27.49 3.34
N ALA A 657 -7.12 26.54 4.16
CA ALA A 657 -5.72 26.14 4.20
C ALA A 657 -5.27 25.44 2.90
N VAL A 658 -4.05 25.78 2.45
CA VAL A 658 -3.40 25.17 1.29
C VAL A 658 -1.99 24.75 1.65
N VAL A 659 -1.65 23.48 1.44
CA VAL A 659 -0.36 22.92 1.89
C VAL A 659 0.36 22.15 0.79
N GLY A 660 1.69 22.04 0.88
CA GLY A 660 2.48 21.25 -0.07
C GLY A 660 3.99 21.40 0.11
N LEU A 661 4.75 20.54 -0.56
CA LEU A 661 6.23 20.54 -0.61
C LEU A 661 6.71 20.82 -2.05
N PRO A 662 6.73 22.09 -2.49
CA PRO A 662 7.00 22.46 -3.88
C PRO A 662 8.49 22.49 -4.28
N GLU A 663 9.39 22.09 -3.38
CA GLU A 663 10.85 22.24 -3.50
C GLU A 663 11.44 21.67 -4.81
N THR A 664 10.91 20.55 -5.30
CA THR A 664 11.37 19.91 -6.55
C THR A 664 11.17 20.80 -7.77
N ARG A 665 10.18 21.70 -7.75
CA ARG A 665 9.97 22.72 -8.79
C ARG A 665 10.98 23.87 -8.71
N LEU A 666 11.69 23.99 -7.59
CA LEU A 666 12.74 24.98 -7.35
C LEU A 666 14.16 24.38 -7.52
N GLY A 667 14.25 23.14 -8.02
CA GLY A 667 15.54 22.44 -8.18
C GLY A 667 16.18 22.00 -6.85
N VAL A 668 15.41 21.95 -5.77
CA VAL A 668 15.88 21.50 -4.45
C VAL A 668 14.94 20.42 -3.89
N ILE A 669 15.25 19.84 -2.74
CA ILE A 669 14.38 18.88 -2.05
C ILE A 669 13.84 19.48 -0.75
N PRO A 670 12.72 18.95 -0.21
CA PRO A 670 12.31 19.25 1.17
C PRO A 670 13.43 18.82 2.11
N GLY A 671 14.12 19.80 2.70
CA GLY A 671 15.42 19.63 3.34
C GLY A 671 15.40 19.64 4.87
N ALA A 672 14.25 19.95 5.48
CA ALA A 672 14.08 20.04 6.93
C ALA A 672 13.28 18.87 7.52
N GLY A 673 12.96 17.88 6.68
CA GLY A 673 12.47 16.56 7.05
C GLY A 673 11.14 16.16 6.40
N GLY A 674 10.64 16.94 5.45
CA GLY A 674 9.44 16.63 4.66
C GLY A 674 9.55 15.30 3.91
N THR A 675 10.76 14.91 3.48
CA THR A 675 11.01 13.63 2.80
C THR A 675 10.84 12.39 3.67
N TYR A 676 10.89 12.52 5.00
CA TYR A 676 10.70 11.38 5.91
C TYR A 676 9.52 11.54 6.89
N ARG A 677 9.06 12.76 7.18
CA ARG A 677 7.87 12.98 8.02
C ARG A 677 6.58 12.87 7.22
N LEU A 678 6.50 13.46 6.03
CA LEU A 678 5.28 13.42 5.22
C LEU A 678 4.85 11.96 4.91
N PRO A 679 5.76 11.04 4.49
CA PRO A 679 5.37 9.64 4.27
C PRO A 679 4.86 8.91 5.52
N ARG A 680 5.26 9.32 6.73
CA ARG A 680 4.76 8.75 7.99
C ARG A 680 3.34 9.22 8.32
N VAL A 681 2.98 10.42 7.84
CA VAL A 681 1.66 11.03 8.09
C VAL A 681 0.64 10.59 7.04
N VAL A 682 0.94 10.76 5.75
CA VAL A 682 -0.03 10.52 4.65
C VAL A 682 0.21 9.21 3.89
N GLY A 683 1.20 8.41 4.31
CA GLY A 683 1.68 7.27 3.54
C GLY A 683 2.55 7.66 2.34
N LEU A 684 3.30 6.68 1.82
CA LEU A 684 4.31 6.95 0.78
C LEU A 684 3.70 7.35 -0.57
N GLY A 685 2.48 6.88 -0.89
CA GLY A 685 1.80 7.21 -2.15
C GLY A 685 1.50 8.70 -2.27
N HIS A 686 0.72 9.25 -1.33
CA HIS A 686 0.41 10.67 -1.28
C HIS A 686 1.67 11.53 -1.08
N ALA A 687 2.66 11.08 -0.30
CA ALA A 687 3.91 11.80 -0.13
C ALA A 687 4.72 11.89 -1.44
N ARG A 688 4.80 10.81 -2.23
CA ARG A 688 5.45 10.82 -3.56
C ARG A 688 4.76 11.78 -4.49
N ASP A 689 3.43 11.74 -4.54
CA ASP A 689 2.65 12.65 -5.36
C ASP A 689 2.92 14.12 -4.97
N LEU A 690 2.80 14.48 -3.69
CA LEU A 690 3.07 15.86 -3.23
C LEU A 690 4.52 16.32 -3.47
N ILE A 691 5.52 15.47 -3.18
CA ILE A 691 6.94 15.84 -3.28
C ILE A 691 7.41 15.85 -4.75
N LEU A 692 7.11 14.81 -5.53
CA LEU A 692 7.62 14.68 -6.90
C LEU A 692 6.92 15.65 -7.85
N THR A 693 5.61 15.86 -7.68
CA THR A 693 4.89 16.83 -8.52
C THR A 693 5.05 18.26 -8.01
N GLY A 694 5.39 18.45 -6.73
CA GLY A 694 5.39 19.75 -6.05
C GLY A 694 4.00 20.40 -5.99
N ARG A 695 2.91 19.62 -6.15
CA ARG A 695 1.54 20.14 -6.13
C ARG A 695 1.11 20.56 -4.72
N ARG A 696 0.05 21.37 -4.67
CA ARG A 696 -0.56 21.85 -3.44
C ARG A 696 -1.93 21.23 -3.27
N VAL A 697 -2.36 21.06 -2.02
CA VAL A 697 -3.64 20.47 -1.65
C VAL A 697 -4.39 21.36 -0.68
N GLY A 698 -5.71 21.41 -0.83
CA GLY A 698 -6.59 22.13 0.08
C GLY A 698 -6.92 21.33 1.34
N ALA A 699 -7.57 21.96 2.31
CA ALA A 699 -7.89 21.36 3.61
C ALA A 699 -8.71 20.07 3.52
N THR A 700 -9.71 20.00 2.64
CA THR A 700 -10.55 18.80 2.44
C THR A 700 -9.74 17.60 1.95
N GLU A 701 -8.88 17.82 0.96
CA GLU A 701 -8.01 16.77 0.43
C GLU A 701 -6.94 16.38 1.46
N ALA A 702 -6.38 17.36 2.17
CA ALA A 702 -5.44 17.14 3.27
C ALA A 702 -6.06 16.29 4.39
N LEU A 703 -7.34 16.51 4.72
CA LEU A 703 -8.08 15.68 5.68
C LEU A 703 -8.27 14.25 5.15
N ALA A 704 -8.70 14.10 3.88
CA ALA A 704 -8.93 12.80 3.26
C ALA A 704 -7.67 11.92 3.22
N MET A 705 -6.49 12.51 3.01
CA MET A 705 -5.20 11.78 3.00
C MET A 705 -4.55 11.63 4.38
N GLY A 706 -5.16 12.16 5.45
CA GLY A 706 -4.62 12.12 6.82
C GLY A 706 -3.51 13.12 7.13
N LEU A 707 -3.29 14.13 6.26
CA LEU A 707 -2.37 15.24 6.51
C LEU A 707 -2.93 16.23 7.54
N CYS A 708 -4.24 16.37 7.59
CA CYS A 708 -4.99 17.20 8.53
C CYS A 708 -5.81 16.31 9.46
N ASP A 709 -5.85 16.63 10.77
CA ASP A 709 -6.60 15.86 11.77
C ASP A 709 -8.00 16.45 12.03
N ARG A 710 -8.16 17.78 11.94
CA ARG A 710 -9.45 18.48 12.07
C ARG A 710 -9.51 19.68 11.12
N VAL A 711 -10.60 19.83 10.38
CA VAL A 711 -10.88 21.02 9.56
C VAL A 711 -11.91 21.89 10.27
N VAL A 712 -11.71 23.20 10.23
CA VAL A 712 -12.60 24.20 10.83
C VAL A 712 -13.12 25.09 9.72
N ASP A 713 -14.44 25.17 9.61
CA ASP A 713 -15.09 26.13 8.74
C ASP A 713 -15.11 27.51 9.40
N HIS A 714 -14.98 28.53 8.57
CA HIS A 714 -15.18 29.92 8.95
C HIS A 714 -16.25 30.45 8.00
N ASP A 715 -17.23 31.21 8.51
CA ASP A 715 -18.26 31.80 7.67
C ASP A 715 -17.60 32.79 6.70
N ASP A 716 -17.50 32.40 5.43
CA ASP A 716 -17.24 33.29 4.29
C ASP A 716 -18.51 34.11 3.95
N GLY A 717 -19.22 34.60 4.97
CA GLY A 717 -20.45 35.39 4.81
C GLY A 717 -20.17 36.69 4.05
N ASP A 718 -20.63 36.75 2.81
CA ASP A 718 -21.01 37.96 2.07
C ASP A 718 -19.98 39.11 1.96
N VAL A 719 -18.90 38.89 1.20
CA VAL A 719 -18.18 40.02 0.55
C VAL A 719 -18.55 40.16 -0.94
N ALA A 720 -19.32 39.21 -1.51
CA ALA A 720 -19.73 39.28 -2.92
C ALA A 720 -21.18 39.74 -3.16
N LEU A 721 -22.10 39.64 -2.20
CA LEU A 721 -23.52 39.97 -2.39
C LEU A 721 -24.10 40.67 -1.15
N GLY A 722 -23.99 42.00 -1.09
CA GLY A 722 -24.45 42.78 0.06
C GLY A 722 -25.95 42.65 0.36
N ILE A 723 -26.31 41.77 1.29
CA ILE A 723 -27.63 41.78 1.96
C ILE A 723 -27.39 41.52 3.46
N GLY A 724 -27.53 42.58 4.26
CA GLY A 724 -27.22 42.56 5.69
C GLY A 724 -28.24 41.82 6.56
N GLY A 725 -27.75 41.33 7.71
CA GLY A 725 -28.58 40.76 8.78
C GLY A 725 -27.79 40.33 10.03
N GLY A 726 -27.19 41.31 10.72
CA GLY A 726 -26.78 41.32 12.15
C GLY A 726 -26.41 40.03 12.91
N GLY A 727 -25.15 39.95 13.36
CA GLY A 727 -24.92 39.88 14.81
C GLY A 727 -24.09 38.74 15.43
N THR A 728 -23.00 38.26 14.82
CA THR A 728 -21.78 37.82 15.53
C THR A 728 -20.58 38.11 14.62
N SER A 729 -19.52 38.70 15.16
CA SER A 729 -18.28 38.95 14.38
C SER A 729 -17.79 37.62 13.82
N ALA A 730 -17.86 37.40 12.50
CA ALA A 730 -17.29 36.23 11.85
C ALA A 730 -15.81 36.14 12.26
N ALA A 731 -15.44 35.09 12.99
CA ALA A 731 -14.08 34.92 13.47
C ALA A 731 -13.17 34.73 12.25
N SER A 732 -12.12 35.55 12.15
CA SER A 732 -11.10 35.40 11.09
C SER A 732 -10.58 33.95 11.03
N PRO A 733 -10.12 33.46 9.86
CA PRO A 733 -9.61 32.08 9.71
C PRO A 733 -8.56 31.73 10.76
N ARG A 734 -7.66 32.68 11.10
CA ARG A 734 -6.66 32.52 12.17
C ARG A 734 -7.32 32.32 13.53
N GLN A 735 -8.30 33.14 13.87
CA GLN A 735 -8.96 33.10 15.16
C GLN A 735 -9.78 31.81 15.32
N ALA A 736 -10.55 31.41 14.31
CA ALA A 736 -11.33 30.17 14.33
C ALA A 736 -10.41 28.94 14.47
N THR A 737 -9.35 28.88 13.66
CA THR A 737 -8.39 27.75 13.70
C THR A 737 -7.63 27.69 15.02
N LEU A 738 -7.17 28.85 15.53
CA LEU A 738 -6.49 28.91 16.83
C LEU A 738 -7.43 28.50 17.97
N GLN A 739 -8.69 28.95 17.95
CA GLN A 739 -9.68 28.60 18.96
C GLN A 739 -9.93 27.08 18.98
N ALA A 740 -10.11 26.46 17.81
CA ALA A 740 -10.26 25.02 17.70
C ALA A 740 -9.00 24.26 18.16
N ALA A 741 -7.80 24.78 17.87
CA ALA A 741 -6.56 24.21 18.38
C ALA A 741 -6.44 24.32 19.91
N ILE A 742 -6.92 25.42 20.52
CA ILE A 742 -7.00 25.60 21.98
C ILE A 742 -7.97 24.61 22.60
N GLU A 743 -9.13 24.38 21.97
CA GLU A 743 -10.11 23.38 22.42
C GLU A 743 -9.55 21.97 22.36
N LEU A 744 -8.89 21.61 21.25
CA LEU A 744 -8.17 20.35 21.13
C LEU A 744 -7.05 20.23 22.19
N ALA A 745 -6.29 21.29 22.44
CA ALA A 745 -5.26 21.28 23.47
C ALA A 745 -5.84 21.11 24.88
N ARG A 746 -7.03 21.67 25.16
CA ARG A 746 -7.75 21.46 26.42
C ARG A 746 -8.21 20.01 26.56
N GLU A 747 -8.77 19.43 25.51
CA GLU A 747 -9.16 18.01 25.44
C GLU A 747 -7.97 17.09 25.73
N VAL A 748 -6.83 17.34 25.07
CA VAL A 748 -5.58 16.61 25.33
C VAL A 748 -5.11 16.81 26.77
N SER A 749 -5.16 18.05 27.29
CA SER A 749 -4.72 18.35 28.66
C SER A 749 -5.61 17.75 29.76
N ALA A 750 -6.80 17.25 29.41
CA ALA A 750 -7.66 16.53 30.32
C ALA A 750 -7.12 15.13 30.67
N GLY A 751 -6.24 14.56 29.85
CA GLY A 751 -5.57 13.30 30.15
C GLY A 751 -4.43 13.43 31.17
N ALA A 752 -4.07 12.31 31.80
CA ALA A 752 -2.97 12.26 32.75
C ALA A 752 -1.63 12.57 32.06
N PRO A 753 -0.86 13.57 32.54
CA PRO A 753 0.39 13.99 31.92
C PRO A 753 1.39 12.88 31.55
N LEU A 754 1.71 12.02 32.52
CA LEU A 754 2.68 10.94 32.33
C LEU A 754 2.15 9.87 31.38
N ALA A 755 0.84 9.61 31.41
CA ALA A 755 0.21 8.66 30.50
C ALA A 755 0.21 9.16 29.05
N ILE A 756 0.01 10.46 28.83
CA ILE A 756 0.08 11.07 27.50
C ILE A 756 1.51 10.97 26.93
N GLN A 757 2.53 11.33 27.73
CA GLN A 757 3.93 11.25 27.29
C GLN A 757 4.34 9.81 26.99
N ALA A 758 3.91 8.86 27.84
CA ALA A 758 4.12 7.44 27.63
C ALA A 758 3.46 6.96 26.33
N ALA A 759 2.21 7.35 26.07
CA ALA A 759 1.49 7.01 24.85
C ALA A 759 2.17 7.58 23.60
N MET A 760 2.61 8.84 23.62
CA MET A 760 3.37 9.46 22.52
C MET A 760 4.66 8.68 22.21
N THR A 761 5.39 8.29 23.25
CA THR A 761 6.63 7.50 23.12
C THR A 761 6.33 6.17 22.43
N VAL A 762 5.31 5.45 22.88
CA VAL A 762 4.91 4.15 22.29
C VAL A 762 4.43 4.31 20.84
N LEU A 763 3.64 5.35 20.55
CA LEU A 763 3.16 5.63 19.19
C LEU A 763 4.30 5.90 18.19
N SER A 764 5.43 6.44 18.64
CA SER A 764 6.58 6.72 17.77
C SER A 764 7.37 5.47 17.34
N CYS A 765 7.20 4.34 18.05
CA CYS A 765 8.02 3.14 17.89
C CYS A 765 7.25 1.85 17.54
N ALA A 766 5.91 1.83 17.72
CA ALA A 766 5.02 0.69 17.45
C ALA A 766 5.54 -0.67 18.00
N SER A 767 5.98 -0.70 19.26
CA SER A 767 6.60 -1.87 19.91
C SER A 767 5.84 -2.32 21.16
N SER A 768 5.46 -3.60 21.23
CA SER A 768 4.76 -4.20 22.38
C SER A 768 5.62 -4.23 23.66
N THR A 769 6.94 -4.36 23.53
CA THR A 769 7.88 -4.28 24.66
C THR A 769 7.95 -2.85 25.21
N MET A 770 7.99 -1.85 24.32
CA MET A 770 7.94 -0.45 24.75
C MET A 770 6.58 -0.10 25.36
N GLU A 771 5.48 -0.64 24.82
CA GLU A 771 4.14 -0.51 25.40
C GLU A 771 4.08 -1.09 26.81
N SER A 772 4.59 -2.30 27.01
CA SER A 772 4.64 -2.95 28.34
C SER A 772 5.47 -2.15 29.33
N THR A 773 6.63 -1.63 28.89
CA THR A 773 7.52 -0.82 29.73
C THR A 773 6.88 0.51 30.10
N ALA A 774 6.28 1.19 29.12
CA ALA A 774 5.55 2.44 29.31
C ALA A 774 4.37 2.24 30.27
N TYR A 775 3.56 1.20 30.07
CA TYR A 775 2.44 0.87 30.94
C TYR A 775 2.89 0.56 32.37
N ALA A 776 3.97 -0.24 32.54
CA ALA A 776 4.53 -0.56 33.84
C ALA A 776 4.98 0.70 34.60
N SER A 777 5.59 1.68 33.91
CA SER A 777 5.99 2.95 34.53
C SER A 777 4.81 3.76 35.09
N LEU A 778 3.60 3.54 34.56
CA LEU A 778 2.38 4.23 35.00
C LEU A 778 1.67 3.53 36.17
N LEU A 779 1.99 2.27 36.48
CA LEU A 779 1.26 1.46 37.46
C LEU A 779 1.21 2.09 38.85
N HIS A 780 2.28 2.80 39.23
CA HIS A 780 2.49 3.35 40.56
C HIS A 780 2.29 4.88 40.64
N THR A 781 1.83 5.51 39.56
CA THR A 781 1.59 6.97 39.55
C THR A 781 0.33 7.31 40.34
N ALA A 782 0.36 8.47 41.01
CA ALA A 782 -0.81 9.01 41.69
C ALA A 782 -1.94 9.30 40.69
N ASP A 783 -1.61 9.73 39.47
CA ASP A 783 -2.59 10.00 38.42
C ASP A 783 -3.36 8.74 38.00
N ARG A 784 -2.70 7.57 37.90
CA ARG A 784 -3.40 6.30 37.61
C ARG A 784 -4.38 5.98 38.74
N MET A 785 -3.95 6.12 39.99
CA MET A 785 -4.81 5.85 41.15
C MET A 785 -6.00 6.81 41.21
N GLU A 786 -5.78 8.09 40.98
CA GLU A 786 -6.84 9.10 40.88
C GLU A 786 -7.84 8.75 39.78
N GLY A 787 -7.38 8.32 38.60
CA GLY A 787 -8.26 7.88 37.52
C GLY A 787 -9.16 6.70 37.91
N LEU A 788 -8.64 5.73 38.68
CA LEU A 788 -9.43 4.60 39.19
C LEU A 788 -10.42 5.03 40.29
N ILE A 789 -10.00 5.92 41.18
CA ILE A 789 -10.83 6.44 42.28
C ILE A 789 -11.97 7.28 41.70
N SER A 790 -11.67 8.23 40.81
CA SER A 790 -12.66 9.13 40.21
C SER A 790 -13.67 8.36 39.35
N PHE A 791 -13.24 7.31 38.64
CA PHE A 791 -14.13 6.43 37.90
C PHE A 791 -15.11 5.70 38.81
N ARG A 792 -14.63 5.14 39.94
CA ARG A 792 -15.47 4.50 40.95
C ARG A 792 -16.46 5.49 41.58
N GLU A 793 -16.04 6.73 41.81
CA GLU A 793 -16.83 7.82 42.41
C GLU A 793 -17.72 8.57 41.40
N LYS A 794 -17.63 8.24 40.10
CA LYS A 794 -18.33 8.92 39.01
C LYS A 794 -18.14 10.44 38.98
N ARG A 795 -16.92 10.90 39.28
CA ARG A 795 -16.53 12.31 39.20
C ARG A 795 -15.40 12.51 38.17
N PRO A 796 -15.20 13.74 37.65
CA PRO A 796 -14.02 14.05 36.85
C PRO A 796 -12.72 13.78 37.63
N ALA A 797 -11.74 13.19 36.95
CA ALA A 797 -10.39 13.00 37.49
C ALA A 797 -9.65 14.34 37.58
N ARG A 798 -8.73 14.49 38.53
CA ARG A 798 -7.83 15.64 38.62
C ARG A 798 -6.38 15.20 38.59
N PHE A 799 -5.78 15.23 37.40
CA PHE A 799 -4.41 14.78 37.21
C PHE A 799 -3.37 15.86 37.54
N VAL A 800 -2.37 15.49 38.33
CA VAL A 800 -1.32 16.39 38.85
C VAL A 800 0.08 16.07 38.31
N GLY A 801 0.21 15.01 37.49
CA GLY A 801 1.47 14.62 36.87
C GLY A 801 2.45 13.95 37.83
N LYS A 802 1.93 13.13 38.74
CA LYS A 802 2.71 12.41 39.77
C LYS A 802 2.31 10.94 39.83
#